data_AF-A0A0D0BHF6-F1
#
_entry.id   AF-A0A0D0BHF6-F1
#
_cell.length_a   1.000
_cell.length_b   1.000
_cell.length_c   1.000
_cell.angle_alpha   90.00
_cell.angle_beta   90.00
_cell.angle_gamma   90.00
#
_symmetry.space_group_name_H-M   'P 1'
#
loop_
_entity.id
_entity.type
_entity.pdbx_description
1 polymer ?
#
loop_
_entity_poly.entity_id
_entity_poly.type
_entity_poly.pdbx_seq_one_letter_code
_entity_poly.pdbx_strand_id
1 'polypeptide(L)'
;MSNLFRVHLAFVILASWTLVLSSTTHTVSLLFENDANWEQFSNRSSALLIYDATSFSDAEAICEEFNETLLAPGDLVDISNKLLYLKRLSQFQNESQFWIAGPNFTEAIAVAPFSSSSLSPESDASIKLPFLCSNSAPFTSQVDTNFTTSPTTTVTSNGTTFTGTRDHMTFRFMGVPYASPPLGSLRFQYPERWDGSHVDATAFQPACLQFGFFTNNDLGLNPWGISEDCLYLNVYTTYIPSSTSNSPEPLRPVLFWIHGGGNTSGTGDDETFDGGPLATRGDVVVVTINHRLNIFGFLGLNDSAIPGNYGMADKIAALQWVQDHIADFGGDPQRVTIFGQSAGGSSVVDLLKSPKAAGLFHGAISESGGAGSFVTPEQASAKYLPALEPFCNSSGIELLQCLQALPAQTLLDITNVASSWTTIIDGVYAVDSAVHQMSLGPNTVNSVPFLLGFMPEEGQSLLETAIAPTDKNFTKDLVTAIGSAKAKAVLGSGLWTISEDFTVYNATINAYTDSHLTCPAETMISSASGSNAFPALYVYTMQHAYGLSYFDPYGLCTFPTGQIQPYYRCHSGDLYQVFGTYYLFDQPIRIPQDVFYTALVQDLWTAFARTGNPNPDQVDLAARGPAYESTLQILRQTQWVWEEYDNVTMRRASLDYPDLSILEGLPDAANGRCAVLTQ
;
A
#
# COMPACT_ATOMS: atom_id res chain seq x y z
N MET A 1 50.09 32.30 38.48
CA MET A 1 50.67 30.94 38.36
C MET A 1 49.86 30.20 37.33
N SER A 2 50.57 29.82 36.28
CA SER A 2 50.13 29.14 35.06
C SER A 2 49.54 27.75 35.31
N ASN A 3 48.57 27.34 34.52
CA ASN A 3 48.52 25.98 34.00
C ASN A 3 47.97 25.98 32.56
N LEU A 4 48.87 25.64 31.64
CA LEU A 4 48.63 25.33 30.25
C LEU A 4 47.99 23.95 30.14
N PHE A 5 47.04 23.76 29.22
CA PHE A 5 47.01 22.53 28.41
C PHE A 5 46.65 22.88 26.96
N ARG A 6 47.42 22.27 26.06
CA ARG A 6 47.53 22.53 24.61
C ARG A 6 46.28 22.07 23.86
N VAL A 7 45.81 22.90 22.93
CA VAL A 7 44.89 22.50 21.86
C VAL A 7 45.73 21.92 20.72
N HIS A 8 45.50 20.65 20.38
CA HIS A 8 46.00 20.06 19.14
C HIS A 8 44.98 20.33 18.03
N LEU A 9 45.38 21.13 17.04
CA LEU A 9 44.67 21.33 15.79
C LEU A 9 44.88 20.07 14.93
N ALA A 10 43.84 19.26 14.75
CA ALA A 10 43.82 18.22 13.72
C ALA A 10 43.20 18.85 12.46
N PHE A 11 43.99 18.95 11.39
CA PHE A 11 43.49 19.24 10.04
C PHE A 11 42.69 18.02 9.57
N VAL A 12 41.36 18.14 9.56
CA VAL A 12 40.49 17.23 8.82
C VAL A 12 40.51 17.70 7.38
N ILE A 13 41.12 16.89 6.51
CA ILE A 13 40.97 17.03 5.06
C ILE A 13 39.53 16.62 4.76
N LEU A 14 38.67 17.61 4.47
CA LEU A 14 37.35 17.40 3.87
C LEU A 14 37.59 16.86 2.46
N ALA A 15 37.54 15.54 2.30
CA ALA A 15 37.27 14.94 1.01
C ALA A 15 35.80 15.25 0.69
N SER A 16 35.59 16.19 -0.24
CA SER A 16 34.27 16.46 -0.81
C SER A 16 33.83 15.23 -1.62
N TRP A 17 32.97 14.41 -1.03
CA TRP A 17 32.18 13.45 -1.78
C TRP A 17 31.21 14.27 -2.63
N THR A 18 31.53 14.41 -3.91
CA THR A 18 30.54 14.88 -4.88
C THR A 18 29.61 13.70 -5.09
N LEU A 19 28.36 13.82 -4.63
CA LEU A 19 27.28 12.92 -5.04
C LEU A 19 27.18 13.02 -6.56
N VAL A 20 27.70 12.02 -7.26
CA VAL A 20 27.56 11.91 -8.70
C VAL A 20 26.09 11.57 -8.96
N LEU A 21 25.36 12.52 -9.57
CA LEU A 21 24.01 12.31 -10.06
C LEU A 21 24.08 11.32 -11.22
N SER A 22 23.72 10.06 -10.99
CA SER A 22 23.50 9.10 -12.07
C SER A 22 22.17 9.43 -12.76
N SER A 23 22.25 9.96 -13.98
CA SER A 23 21.09 9.96 -14.89
C SER A 23 20.83 8.54 -15.35
N THR A 24 19.64 7.96 -15.16
CA THR A 24 19.35 6.62 -15.74
C THR A 24 19.19 6.73 -17.26
N THR A 25 20.32 6.81 -17.95
CA THR A 25 20.44 6.58 -19.40
C THR A 25 20.28 5.10 -19.73
N HIS A 26 20.37 4.24 -18.72
CA HIS A 26 20.39 2.80 -18.82
C HIS A 26 19.08 2.18 -18.33
N THR A 27 18.67 1.10 -19.00
CA THR A 27 17.61 0.24 -18.46
C THR A 27 18.24 -0.59 -17.35
N VAL A 28 17.64 -0.57 -16.16
CA VAL A 28 18.18 -1.25 -14.97
C VAL A 28 17.09 -1.99 -14.20
N SER A 29 17.41 -3.20 -13.73
CA SER A 29 16.63 -3.93 -12.73
C SER A 29 17.44 -4.15 -11.46
N LEU A 30 16.82 -3.96 -10.30
CA LEU A 30 17.34 -4.38 -9.02
C LEU A 30 16.84 -5.79 -8.72
N LEU A 31 17.78 -6.73 -8.53
CA LEU A 31 17.52 -8.13 -8.29
C LEU A 31 17.70 -8.43 -6.80
N PHE A 32 16.60 -8.73 -6.10
CA PHE A 32 16.58 -9.17 -4.70
C PHE A 32 15.65 -10.38 -4.53
N GLU A 33 16.16 -11.49 -3.99
CA GLU A 33 15.36 -12.70 -3.74
C GLU A 33 14.56 -12.59 -2.44
N ASN A 34 13.26 -12.26 -2.57
CA ASN A 34 12.33 -12.18 -1.44
C ASN A 34 11.59 -13.51 -1.23
N ASP A 35 12.00 -14.26 -0.19
CA ASP A 35 11.39 -15.51 0.26
C ASP A 35 10.34 -15.33 1.39
N ALA A 36 9.94 -14.08 1.65
CA ALA A 36 9.09 -13.64 2.75
C ALA A 36 9.64 -13.93 4.16
N ASN A 37 10.88 -14.42 4.30
CA ASN A 37 11.52 -14.60 5.60
C ASN A 37 12.19 -13.28 6.02
N TRP A 38 11.41 -12.42 6.66
CA TRP A 38 11.83 -11.06 6.98
C TRP A 38 13.01 -10.97 7.96
N GLU A 39 13.29 -12.03 8.74
CA GLU A 39 14.47 -12.10 9.60
C GLU A 39 15.77 -12.34 8.83
N GLN A 40 15.70 -12.72 7.55
CA GLN A 40 16.86 -13.01 6.70
C GLN A 40 17.11 -11.98 5.61
N PHE A 41 16.25 -10.98 5.44
CA PHE A 41 16.37 -9.97 4.39
C PHE A 41 17.73 -9.25 4.38
N SER A 42 18.27 -8.92 5.55
CA SER A 42 19.58 -8.27 5.69
C SER A 42 20.78 -9.15 5.33
N ASN A 43 20.60 -10.48 5.27
CA ASN A 43 21.66 -11.45 4.96
C ASN A 43 21.70 -11.85 3.48
N ARG A 44 20.69 -11.47 2.68
CA ARG A 44 20.59 -11.80 1.26
C ARG A 44 21.45 -10.86 0.42
N SER A 45 22.09 -11.34 -0.64
CA SER A 45 22.73 -10.46 -1.62
C SER A 45 21.70 -9.85 -2.58
N SER A 46 22.00 -8.67 -3.12
CA SER A 46 21.25 -8.03 -4.20
C SER A 46 22.20 -7.52 -5.28
N ALA A 47 21.67 -7.31 -6.49
CA ALA A 47 22.47 -6.89 -7.64
C ALA A 47 21.70 -5.95 -8.56
N LEU A 48 22.42 -5.15 -9.34
CA LEU A 48 21.84 -4.39 -10.45
C LEU A 48 22.10 -5.13 -11.76
N LEU A 49 21.06 -5.39 -12.53
CA LEU A 49 21.15 -5.86 -13.90
C LEU A 49 21.02 -4.68 -14.86
N ILE A 50 22.08 -4.43 -15.62
CA ILE A 50 22.08 -3.46 -16.70
C ILE A 50 21.91 -4.19 -18.02
N TYR A 51 20.87 -3.82 -18.78
CA TYR A 51 20.48 -4.53 -20.00
C TYR A 51 21.30 -4.12 -21.23
N ASP A 52 21.98 -2.96 -21.16
CA ASP A 52 22.73 -2.43 -22.29
C ASP A 52 23.95 -3.30 -22.59
N ALA A 53 23.93 -3.94 -23.75
CA ALA A 53 25.02 -4.80 -24.18
C ALA A 53 26.26 -3.95 -24.50
N THR A 54 27.29 -4.09 -23.68
CA THR A 54 28.49 -3.25 -23.76
C THR A 54 29.79 -4.03 -23.54
N SER A 55 30.91 -3.38 -23.86
CA SER A 55 32.24 -3.96 -23.62
C SER A 55 32.52 -4.06 -22.12
N PHE A 56 33.44 -4.94 -21.72
CA PHE A 56 33.81 -5.07 -20.30
C PHE A 56 34.22 -3.73 -19.65
N SER A 57 35.08 -2.95 -20.31
CA SER A 57 35.55 -1.67 -19.74
C SER A 57 34.43 -0.65 -19.58
N ASP A 58 33.46 -0.66 -20.49
CA ASP A 58 32.28 0.21 -20.38
C ASP A 58 31.35 -0.28 -19.28
N ALA A 59 31.22 -1.61 -19.10
CA ALA A 59 30.42 -2.19 -18.02
C ALA A 59 30.97 -1.82 -16.63
N GLU A 60 32.29 -1.85 -16.45
CA GLU A 60 32.94 -1.36 -15.22
C GLU A 60 32.63 0.12 -14.98
N ALA A 61 32.81 0.97 -16.00
CA ALA A 61 32.54 2.39 -15.89
C ALA A 61 31.06 2.68 -15.55
N ILE A 62 30.12 1.95 -16.14
CA ILE A 62 28.69 2.11 -15.85
C ILE A 62 28.37 1.64 -14.42
N CYS A 63 28.95 0.53 -13.92
CA CYS A 63 28.75 0.17 -12.52
C CYS A 63 29.26 1.27 -11.58
N GLU A 64 30.37 1.93 -11.89
CA GLU A 64 30.89 3.06 -11.11
C GLU A 64 29.91 4.26 -11.11
N GLU A 65 29.16 4.49 -12.19
CA GLU A 65 28.09 5.52 -12.23
C GLU A 65 26.98 5.24 -11.19
N PHE A 66 26.74 3.98 -10.83
CA PHE A 66 25.80 3.59 -9.78
C PHE A 66 26.43 3.53 -8.37
N ASN A 67 27.70 3.93 -8.23
CA ASN A 67 28.55 3.70 -7.05
C ASN A 67 28.74 2.22 -6.71
N GLU A 68 28.88 1.37 -7.73
CA GLU A 68 29.01 -0.08 -7.59
C GLU A 68 30.20 -0.62 -8.38
N THR A 69 30.49 -1.90 -8.21
CA THR A 69 31.46 -2.65 -9.02
C THR A 69 30.74 -3.77 -9.76
N LEU A 70 31.42 -4.46 -10.69
CA LEU A 70 30.86 -5.68 -11.25
C LEU A 70 30.63 -6.74 -10.16
N LEU A 71 29.54 -7.48 -10.27
CA LEU A 71 29.12 -8.47 -9.29
C LEU A 71 30.20 -9.54 -9.08
N ALA A 72 30.47 -9.89 -7.83
CA ALA A 72 31.42 -10.96 -7.52
C ALA A 72 30.81 -12.35 -7.84
N PRO A 73 31.60 -13.33 -8.27
CA PRO A 73 31.10 -14.68 -8.57
C PRO A 73 30.36 -15.36 -7.41
N GLY A 74 30.70 -15.04 -6.16
CA GLY A 74 30.08 -15.60 -4.96
C GLY A 74 28.63 -15.14 -4.75
N ASP A 75 28.32 -13.89 -5.12
CA ASP A 75 26.99 -13.30 -4.94
C ASP A 75 26.00 -13.75 -6.01
N LEU A 76 26.48 -14.33 -7.12
CA LEU A 76 25.64 -14.80 -8.21
C LEU A 76 24.65 -15.90 -7.78
N VAL A 77 24.91 -16.61 -6.68
CA VAL A 77 24.05 -17.70 -6.19
C VAL A 77 22.65 -17.18 -5.86
N ASP A 78 22.53 -16.13 -5.06
CA ASP A 78 21.23 -15.53 -4.68
C ASP A 78 20.53 -14.85 -5.88
N ILE A 79 21.31 -14.40 -6.87
CA ILE A 79 20.83 -13.68 -8.04
C ILE A 79 20.36 -14.62 -9.16
N SER A 80 20.94 -15.82 -9.23
CA SER A 80 20.72 -16.77 -10.33
C SER A 80 19.24 -17.15 -10.53
N ASN A 81 18.47 -17.28 -9.44
CA ASN A 81 17.04 -17.57 -9.50
C ASN A 81 16.24 -16.43 -10.14
N LYS A 82 16.61 -15.17 -9.86
CA LYS A 82 15.97 -14.01 -10.49
C LYS A 82 16.30 -13.91 -11.97
N LEU A 83 17.53 -14.25 -12.37
CA LEU A 83 17.89 -14.34 -13.79
C LEU A 83 17.08 -15.42 -14.52
N LEU A 84 16.82 -16.57 -13.88
CA LEU A 84 15.99 -17.64 -14.46
C LEU A 84 14.55 -17.18 -14.69
N TYR A 85 14.01 -16.37 -13.78
CA TYR A 85 12.72 -15.74 -13.96
C TYR A 85 12.69 -14.78 -15.16
N LEU A 86 13.68 -13.90 -15.30
CA LEU A 86 13.77 -12.97 -16.42
C LEU A 86 13.90 -13.70 -17.77
N LYS A 87 14.67 -14.79 -17.82
CA LYS A 87 14.71 -15.68 -18.99
C LYS A 87 13.32 -16.21 -19.36
N ARG A 88 12.49 -16.59 -18.38
CA ARG A 88 11.10 -17.07 -18.62
C ARG A 88 10.21 -15.98 -19.20
N LEU A 89 10.40 -14.73 -18.80
CA LEU A 89 9.75 -13.57 -19.41
C LEU A 89 10.25 -13.29 -20.85
N SER A 90 11.01 -14.23 -21.45
CA SER A 90 11.53 -14.21 -22.82
C SER A 90 12.55 -13.08 -23.06
N GLN A 91 13.18 -12.58 -22.00
CA GLN A 91 14.16 -11.49 -22.07
C GLN A 91 15.57 -12.00 -22.40
N PHE A 92 15.86 -13.24 -22.04
CA PHE A 92 17.15 -13.88 -22.26
C PHE A 92 16.99 -15.28 -22.85
N GLN A 93 17.97 -15.72 -23.63
CA GLN A 93 18.05 -17.06 -24.23
C GLN A 93 18.89 -17.99 -23.34
N ASN A 94 18.89 -19.30 -23.62
CA ASN A 94 19.70 -20.27 -22.85
C ASN A 94 21.20 -19.94 -22.88
N GLU A 95 21.67 -19.38 -23.99
CA GLU A 95 23.07 -19.05 -24.24
C GLU A 95 23.39 -17.60 -23.86
N SER A 96 22.43 -16.83 -23.30
CA SER A 96 22.68 -15.46 -22.87
C SER A 96 23.78 -15.41 -21.82
N GLN A 97 24.76 -14.53 -22.08
CA GLN A 97 25.89 -14.28 -21.21
C GLN A 97 25.79 -12.90 -20.58
N PHE A 98 26.39 -12.76 -19.39
CA PHE A 98 26.48 -11.49 -18.67
C PHE A 98 27.92 -11.24 -18.22
N TRP A 99 28.36 -9.98 -18.22
CA TRP A 99 29.62 -9.65 -17.53
C TRP A 99 29.43 -9.66 -16.02
N ILE A 100 30.38 -10.28 -15.33
CA ILE A 100 30.61 -10.19 -13.89
C ILE A 100 32.11 -10.00 -13.61
N ALA A 101 32.47 -9.71 -12.36
CA ALA A 101 33.87 -9.66 -11.96
C ALA A 101 34.51 -11.07 -11.99
N GLY A 102 35.79 -11.13 -12.38
CA GLY A 102 36.60 -12.33 -12.25
C GLY A 102 37.05 -12.60 -10.80
N PRO A 103 37.64 -13.77 -10.51
CA PRO A 103 37.88 -14.25 -9.14
C PRO A 103 38.81 -13.34 -8.31
N ASN A 104 39.63 -12.55 -8.97
CA ASN A 104 40.57 -11.60 -8.35
C ASN A 104 40.19 -10.13 -8.59
N PHE A 105 39.02 -9.84 -9.18
CA PHE A 105 38.60 -8.49 -9.59
C PHE A 105 39.57 -7.77 -10.54
N THR A 106 40.39 -8.53 -11.29
CA THR A 106 41.38 -8.00 -12.24
C THR A 106 41.00 -8.20 -13.71
N GLU A 107 39.96 -8.99 -13.97
CA GLU A 107 39.44 -9.32 -15.30
C GLU A 107 37.93 -9.57 -15.18
N ALA A 108 37.12 -9.33 -16.22
CA ALA A 108 35.74 -9.82 -16.25
C ALA A 108 35.66 -11.26 -16.74
N ILE A 109 34.56 -11.89 -16.35
CA ILE A 109 34.14 -13.18 -16.87
C ILE A 109 32.74 -13.05 -17.47
N ALA A 110 32.54 -13.66 -18.63
CA ALA A 110 31.22 -13.89 -19.19
C ALA A 110 30.60 -15.12 -18.51
N VAL A 111 29.53 -14.91 -17.73
CA VAL A 111 28.73 -15.99 -17.15
C VAL A 111 27.54 -16.32 -18.05
N ALA A 112 27.29 -17.59 -18.31
CA ALA A 112 26.04 -18.07 -18.87
C ALA A 112 25.24 -18.77 -17.75
N PRO A 113 24.53 -18.03 -16.87
CA PRO A 113 23.87 -18.59 -15.67
C PRO A 113 22.79 -19.63 -16.01
N PHE A 114 22.39 -19.72 -17.28
CA PHE A 114 21.36 -20.61 -17.79
C PHE A 114 21.89 -21.89 -18.45
N SER A 115 23.20 -22.00 -18.64
CA SER A 115 23.86 -23.12 -19.30
C SER A 115 24.67 -23.96 -18.30
N SER A 116 24.78 -25.26 -18.56
CA SER A 116 25.69 -26.15 -17.83
C SER A 116 27.17 -25.93 -18.20
N SER A 117 27.47 -25.08 -19.19
CA SER A 117 28.82 -24.74 -19.62
C SER A 117 29.46 -23.71 -18.69
N SER A 118 30.64 -24.04 -18.20
CA SER A 118 31.42 -23.24 -17.24
C SER A 118 31.79 -21.85 -17.75
N LEU A 119 31.99 -20.94 -16.78
CA LEU A 119 32.73 -19.68 -16.88
C LEU A 119 33.86 -19.77 -17.91
N SER A 120 33.80 -18.95 -18.96
CA SER A 120 34.91 -18.81 -19.90
C SER A 120 35.45 -17.40 -19.74
N PRO A 121 36.72 -17.21 -19.33
CA PRO A 121 37.36 -15.91 -19.45
C PRO A 121 37.47 -15.59 -20.95
N GLU A 122 36.63 -14.69 -21.44
CA GLU A 122 36.68 -14.20 -22.82
C GLU A 122 37.36 -12.84 -22.83
N SER A 123 38.53 -12.77 -23.46
CA SER A 123 39.37 -11.57 -23.56
C SER A 123 39.14 -10.77 -24.85
N ASP A 124 38.05 -11.05 -25.57
CA ASP A 124 37.74 -10.38 -26.83
C ASP A 124 36.95 -9.08 -26.56
N ALA A 125 37.62 -7.94 -26.75
CA ALA A 125 37.06 -6.60 -26.58
C ALA A 125 35.91 -6.28 -27.57
N SER A 126 35.65 -7.12 -28.57
CA SER A 126 34.51 -6.96 -29.48
C SER A 126 33.19 -7.51 -28.93
N ILE A 127 33.24 -8.30 -27.87
CA ILE A 127 32.06 -8.88 -27.23
C ILE A 127 31.31 -7.80 -26.44
N LYS A 128 29.99 -7.75 -26.65
CA LYS A 128 29.08 -6.85 -25.95
C LYS A 128 28.00 -7.63 -25.26
N LEU A 129 27.91 -7.52 -23.94
CA LEU A 129 26.96 -8.27 -23.11
C LEU A 129 26.27 -7.35 -22.11
N PRO A 130 25.02 -7.67 -21.71
CA PRO A 130 24.45 -7.14 -20.47
C PRO A 130 25.33 -7.55 -19.28
N PHE A 131 25.17 -6.90 -18.13
CA PHE A 131 26.09 -7.11 -17.02
C PHE A 131 25.43 -6.89 -15.67
N LEU A 132 26.06 -7.48 -14.64
CA LEU A 132 25.60 -7.39 -13.27
C LEU A 132 26.58 -6.54 -12.46
N CYS A 133 26.07 -5.52 -11.80
CA CYS A 133 26.79 -4.78 -10.77
C CYS A 133 26.40 -5.29 -9.38
N SER A 134 27.28 -5.11 -8.41
CA SER A 134 26.95 -5.23 -6.98
C SER A 134 25.82 -4.28 -6.62
N ASN A 135 25.15 -4.55 -5.50
CA ASN A 135 24.34 -3.56 -4.80
C ASN A 135 24.83 -3.48 -3.36
N SER A 136 25.60 -2.44 -3.07
CA SER A 136 26.12 -2.13 -1.73
C SER A 136 25.26 -1.11 -0.99
N ALA A 137 24.10 -0.74 -1.55
CA ALA A 137 23.16 0.16 -0.90
C ALA A 137 22.70 -0.40 0.45
N PRO A 138 22.49 0.46 1.47
CA PRO A 138 22.08 0.01 2.78
C PRO A 138 20.70 -0.65 2.73
N PHE A 139 20.48 -1.62 3.62
CA PHE A 139 19.16 -2.18 3.88
C PHE A 139 18.41 -1.26 4.84
N THR A 140 17.25 -0.73 4.42
CA THR A 140 16.31 -0.05 5.31
C THR A 140 15.75 -1.08 6.27
N SER A 141 16.19 -1.07 7.54
CA SER A 141 15.92 -2.15 8.50
C SER A 141 14.97 -1.78 9.63
N GLN A 142 14.50 -0.54 9.65
CA GLN A 142 13.68 0.06 10.70
C GLN A 142 12.95 1.25 10.10
N VAL A 143 12.03 1.83 10.88
CA VAL A 143 11.46 3.13 10.57
C VAL A 143 12.56 4.18 10.42
N ASP A 144 12.84 4.54 9.17
CA ASP A 144 14.01 5.33 8.79
C ASP A 144 13.61 6.70 8.29
N THR A 145 14.17 7.70 8.96
CA THR A 145 13.91 9.10 8.68
C THR A 145 15.03 9.71 7.83
N ASN A 146 16.07 8.95 7.50
CA ASN A 146 17.29 9.46 6.91
C ASN A 146 17.91 8.53 5.86
N PHE A 147 17.53 8.75 4.61
CA PHE A 147 18.09 8.04 3.46
C PHE A 147 19.38 8.66 2.90
N THR A 148 20.07 9.57 3.60
CA THR A 148 21.25 10.29 3.06
C THR A 148 22.44 9.38 2.73
N THR A 149 22.51 8.18 3.31
CA THR A 149 23.53 7.16 3.01
C THR A 149 23.15 6.28 1.81
N SER A 150 21.91 6.38 1.33
CA SER A 150 21.43 5.62 0.18
C SER A 150 21.94 6.23 -1.12
N PRO A 151 22.46 5.43 -2.07
CA PRO A 151 22.79 5.90 -3.41
C PRO A 151 21.58 6.56 -4.08
N THR A 152 21.81 7.63 -4.84
CA THR A 152 20.75 8.32 -5.58
C THR A 152 20.57 7.74 -6.98
N THR A 153 19.35 7.81 -7.50
CA THR A 153 19.02 7.52 -8.90
C THR A 153 18.14 8.63 -9.45
N THR A 154 18.00 8.74 -10.77
CA THR A 154 17.08 9.72 -11.36
C THR A 154 16.23 9.12 -12.46
N VAL A 155 15.00 9.60 -12.60
CA VAL A 155 14.05 9.29 -13.68
C VAL A 155 13.63 10.60 -14.31
N THR A 156 13.51 10.66 -15.64
CA THR A 156 12.97 11.84 -16.34
C THR A 156 11.69 11.46 -17.05
N SER A 157 10.62 12.17 -16.75
CA SER A 157 9.28 11.96 -17.32
C SER A 157 8.66 13.30 -17.68
N ASN A 158 8.14 13.43 -18.90
CA ASN A 158 7.45 14.64 -19.40
C ASN A 158 8.20 15.97 -19.14
N GLY A 159 9.53 15.96 -19.17
CA GLY A 159 10.37 17.15 -18.94
C GLY A 159 10.65 17.48 -17.47
N THR A 160 10.19 16.65 -16.53
CA THR A 160 10.53 16.71 -15.10
C THR A 160 11.55 15.63 -14.77
N THR A 161 12.63 16.00 -14.09
CA THR A 161 13.61 15.05 -13.55
C THR A 161 13.35 14.81 -12.06
N PHE A 162 13.12 13.56 -11.68
CA PHE A 162 12.90 13.09 -10.32
C PHE A 162 14.19 12.43 -9.82
N THR A 163 14.74 12.91 -8.69
CA THR A 163 15.87 12.27 -8.02
C THR A 163 15.35 11.43 -6.86
N GLY A 164 15.51 10.11 -6.94
CA GLY A 164 15.16 9.18 -5.87
C GLY A 164 16.40 8.58 -5.21
N THR A 165 16.18 7.61 -4.34
CA THR A 165 17.22 6.77 -3.73
C THR A 165 17.10 5.33 -4.21
N ARG A 166 18.11 4.54 -3.89
CA ARG A 166 18.13 3.09 -4.03
C ARG A 166 18.56 2.49 -2.70
N ASP A 167 17.81 1.50 -2.22
CA ASP A 167 18.20 0.67 -1.08
C ASP A 167 18.57 -0.75 -1.54
N HIS A 168 18.67 -1.67 -0.59
CA HIS A 168 18.99 -3.07 -0.85
C HIS A 168 17.91 -3.84 -1.67
N MET A 169 16.68 -3.32 -1.76
CA MET A 169 15.51 -4.00 -2.33
C MET A 169 14.91 -3.29 -3.55
N THR A 170 14.92 -1.96 -3.59
CA THR A 170 14.14 -1.15 -4.54
C THR A 170 14.81 0.18 -4.86
N PHE A 171 14.42 0.75 -5.99
CA PHE A 171 14.48 2.18 -6.22
C PHE A 171 13.27 2.84 -5.57
N ARG A 172 13.51 3.95 -4.86
CA ARG A 172 12.53 4.67 -4.04
C ARG A 172 12.47 6.13 -4.48
N PHE A 173 11.29 6.61 -4.82
CA PHE A 173 11.02 8.03 -5.08
C PHE A 173 9.98 8.49 -4.08
N MET A 174 10.42 9.11 -3.00
CA MET A 174 9.59 9.49 -1.85
C MET A 174 9.27 10.98 -1.93
N GLY A 175 8.04 11.39 -1.65
CA GLY A 175 7.69 12.80 -1.62
C GLY A 175 7.53 13.46 -2.98
N VAL A 176 7.03 12.72 -3.98
CA VAL A 176 6.77 13.26 -5.33
C VAL A 176 5.48 14.07 -5.34
N PRO A 177 5.50 15.38 -5.67
CA PRO A 177 4.29 16.19 -5.73
C PRO A 177 3.43 15.76 -6.94
N TYR A 178 2.19 15.34 -6.69
CA TYR A 178 1.23 15.06 -7.76
C TYR A 178 0.25 16.22 -8.02
N ALA A 179 0.20 17.19 -7.11
CA ALA A 179 -0.60 18.39 -7.23
C ALA A 179 0.08 19.58 -6.54
N SER A 180 -0.34 20.79 -6.92
CA SER A 180 0.13 22.02 -6.27
C SER A 180 -0.33 22.07 -4.81
N PRO A 181 0.48 22.62 -3.88
CA PRO A 181 0.13 22.71 -2.48
C PRO A 181 -1.23 23.41 -2.27
N PRO A 182 -2.20 22.79 -1.56
CA PRO A 182 -3.56 23.32 -1.41
C PRO A 182 -3.64 24.43 -0.34
N LEU A 183 -2.75 25.42 -0.43
CA LEU A 183 -2.58 26.50 0.53
C LEU A 183 -3.41 27.74 0.19
N GLY A 184 -3.79 28.51 1.21
CA GLY A 184 -4.43 29.83 1.04
C GLY A 184 -5.71 29.73 0.21
N SER A 185 -5.72 30.37 -0.98
CA SER A 185 -6.88 30.34 -1.88
C SER A 185 -7.15 28.98 -2.53
N LEU A 186 -6.21 28.04 -2.46
CA LEU A 186 -6.40 26.65 -2.91
C LEU A 186 -6.96 25.74 -1.81
N ARG A 187 -7.06 26.23 -0.57
CA ARG A 187 -7.78 25.52 0.49
C ARG A 187 -9.25 25.40 0.12
N PHE A 188 -9.82 24.21 0.27
CA PHE A 188 -11.17 23.87 -0.20
C PHE A 188 -11.38 24.09 -1.70
N GLN A 189 -10.33 23.89 -2.50
CA GLN A 189 -10.41 23.80 -3.96
C GLN A 189 -9.94 22.41 -4.42
N TYR A 190 -10.34 22.03 -5.62
CA TYR A 190 -9.83 20.82 -6.27
C TYR A 190 -8.33 20.96 -6.57
N PRO A 191 -7.57 19.85 -6.54
CA PRO A 191 -6.13 19.87 -6.77
C PRO A 191 -5.80 20.45 -8.13
N GLU A 192 -4.83 21.37 -8.17
CA GLU A 192 -4.26 21.90 -9.40
C GLU A 192 -3.01 21.10 -9.79
N ARG A 193 -2.73 21.00 -11.09
CA ARG A 193 -1.52 20.34 -11.59
C ARG A 193 -0.27 20.99 -10.99
N TRP A 194 0.75 20.17 -10.74
CA TRP A 194 2.08 20.65 -10.38
C TRP A 194 2.99 20.60 -11.62
N ASP A 195 3.70 21.69 -11.93
CA ASP A 195 4.46 21.87 -13.17
C ASP A 195 5.95 22.22 -12.93
N GLY A 196 6.61 21.53 -11.99
CA GLY A 196 8.05 21.72 -11.77
C GLY A 196 8.92 20.89 -12.72
N SER A 197 10.10 21.41 -13.02
CA SER A 197 11.09 20.72 -13.87
C SER A 197 12.00 19.75 -13.11
N HIS A 198 11.97 19.80 -11.78
CA HIS A 198 12.81 18.95 -10.93
C HIS A 198 12.08 18.62 -9.62
N VAL A 199 12.22 17.38 -9.17
CA VAL A 199 11.74 16.89 -7.88
C VAL A 199 12.90 16.20 -7.17
N ASP A 200 13.20 16.67 -5.96
CA ASP A 200 14.02 15.91 -5.02
C ASP A 200 13.10 14.96 -4.25
N ALA A 201 13.10 13.69 -4.67
CA ALA A 201 12.28 12.63 -4.12
C ALA A 201 13.10 11.67 -3.24
N THR A 202 14.09 12.21 -2.50
CA THR A 202 14.99 11.42 -1.65
C THR A 202 14.53 11.28 -0.20
N ALA A 203 13.41 11.91 0.16
CA ALA A 203 12.81 11.83 1.49
C ALA A 203 11.29 11.99 1.41
N PHE A 204 10.58 11.34 2.33
CA PHE A 204 9.14 11.55 2.49
C PHE A 204 8.82 13.00 2.86
N GLN A 205 7.60 13.40 2.57
CA GLN A 205 7.08 14.74 2.82
C GLN A 205 6.08 14.72 3.98
N PRO A 206 5.68 15.88 4.54
CA PRO A 206 4.74 15.90 5.64
C PRO A 206 3.40 15.23 5.28
N ALA A 207 2.85 14.50 6.24
CA ALA A 207 1.48 14.01 6.16
C ALA A 207 0.48 15.18 6.13
N CYS A 208 -0.74 14.94 5.64
CA CYS A 208 -1.79 15.97 5.67
C CYS A 208 -2.19 16.35 7.10
N LEU A 209 -2.60 17.60 7.32
CA LEU A 209 -3.07 18.07 8.63
C LEU A 209 -4.14 17.16 9.23
N GLN A 210 -3.88 16.70 10.45
CA GLN A 210 -4.68 15.67 11.12
C GLN A 210 -4.46 15.69 12.64
N PHE A 211 -5.27 14.91 13.35
CA PHE A 211 -5.08 14.55 14.76
C PHE A 211 -4.76 13.06 14.90
N GLY A 212 -4.38 12.65 16.12
CA GLY A 212 -4.15 11.25 16.46
C GLY A 212 -2.70 10.81 16.27
N PHE A 213 -2.51 9.51 16.07
CA PHE A 213 -1.24 8.79 16.12
C PHE A 213 -0.08 9.40 15.32
N PHE A 214 -0.39 10.08 14.21
CA PHE A 214 0.61 10.65 13.30
C PHE A 214 0.92 12.15 13.55
N THR A 215 0.23 12.82 14.47
CA THR A 215 0.32 14.30 14.63
C THR A 215 1.62 14.75 15.28
N ASN A 216 2.08 14.02 16.29
CA ASN A 216 3.29 14.35 17.06
C ASN A 216 4.41 13.34 16.88
N ASN A 217 4.27 12.44 15.89
CA ASN A 217 5.16 11.30 15.71
C ASN A 217 5.30 10.41 16.96
N ASP A 218 4.26 10.31 17.79
CA ASP A 218 4.32 9.59 19.07
C ASP A 218 4.65 8.09 18.88
N LEU A 219 4.30 7.53 17.72
CA LEU A 219 4.60 6.16 17.31
C LEU A 219 5.86 6.01 16.44
N GLY A 220 6.55 7.10 16.10
CA GLY A 220 7.68 7.08 15.18
C GLY A 220 7.30 6.96 13.69
N LEU A 221 6.01 6.87 13.36
CA LEU A 221 5.47 6.62 12.00
C LEU A 221 5.32 7.86 11.09
N ASN A 222 5.47 9.07 11.64
CA ASN A 222 5.40 10.31 10.86
C ASN A 222 6.43 11.35 11.33
N PRO A 223 7.73 11.05 11.22
CA PRO A 223 8.81 11.94 11.63
C PRO A 223 8.91 13.22 10.79
N TRP A 224 8.29 13.25 9.61
CA TRP A 224 8.26 14.40 8.69
C TRP A 224 7.22 15.46 9.07
N GLY A 225 6.36 15.16 10.05
CA GLY A 225 5.37 16.09 10.59
C GLY A 225 4.12 16.20 9.75
N ILE A 226 3.32 17.24 10.01
CA ILE A 226 2.04 17.46 9.32
C ILE A 226 1.99 18.84 8.68
N SER A 227 1.35 18.94 7.52
CA SER A 227 1.22 20.18 6.76
C SER A 227 -0.05 20.19 5.90
N GLU A 228 -0.50 21.37 5.47
CA GLU A 228 -1.48 21.48 4.37
C GLU A 228 -0.81 21.22 3.02
N ASP A 229 0.48 21.55 2.90
CA ASP A 229 1.32 21.14 1.79
C ASP A 229 1.68 19.67 1.97
N CYS A 230 0.80 18.79 1.49
CA CYS A 230 0.87 17.34 1.71
C CYS A 230 0.48 16.49 0.50
N LEU A 231 0.23 17.07 -0.69
CA LEU A 231 -0.23 16.32 -1.87
C LEU A 231 0.93 15.64 -2.61
N TYR A 232 1.53 14.67 -1.91
CA TYR A 232 2.68 13.89 -2.35
C TYR A 232 2.35 12.41 -2.48
N LEU A 233 3.09 11.72 -3.34
CA LEU A 233 3.07 10.26 -3.48
C LEU A 233 4.49 9.69 -3.42
N ASN A 234 4.57 8.39 -3.16
CA ASN A 234 5.81 7.63 -3.13
C ASN A 234 5.76 6.51 -4.16
N VAL A 235 6.89 6.20 -4.80
CA VAL A 235 7.02 5.12 -5.78
C VAL A 235 8.13 4.16 -5.37
N TYR A 236 7.79 2.87 -5.30
CA TYR A 236 8.72 1.78 -5.06
C TYR A 236 8.75 0.88 -6.29
N THR A 237 9.93 0.68 -6.88
CA THR A 237 10.09 -0.12 -8.09
C THR A 237 11.39 -0.90 -8.07
N THR A 238 11.41 -2.06 -8.73
CA THR A 238 12.61 -2.86 -8.96
C THR A 238 13.18 -2.66 -10.36
N TYR A 239 12.56 -1.80 -11.18
CA TYR A 239 12.89 -1.71 -12.59
C TYR A 239 12.67 -0.28 -13.11
N ILE A 240 13.69 0.27 -13.78
CA ILE A 240 13.66 1.59 -14.42
C ILE A 240 14.03 1.42 -15.90
N PRO A 241 13.13 1.76 -16.84
CA PRO A 241 13.44 1.78 -18.27
C PRO A 241 14.39 2.92 -18.63
N SER A 242 15.23 2.71 -19.65
CA SER A 242 15.99 3.83 -20.25
C SER A 242 15.04 4.83 -20.89
N SER A 243 15.31 6.12 -20.69
CA SER A 243 14.62 7.22 -21.38
C SER A 243 14.92 7.32 -22.89
N THR A 244 15.87 6.52 -23.41
CA THR A 244 16.40 6.67 -24.79
C THR A 244 16.28 5.42 -25.66
N SER A 245 15.85 4.28 -25.12
CA SER A 245 15.74 3.02 -25.87
C SER A 245 14.34 2.41 -25.77
N ASN A 246 13.97 1.58 -26.75
CA ASN A 246 12.84 0.68 -26.59
C ASN A 246 13.23 -0.33 -25.51
N SER A 247 12.59 -0.26 -24.35
CA SER A 247 12.99 -1.12 -23.24
C SER A 247 12.83 -2.61 -23.59
N PRO A 248 13.81 -3.46 -23.24
CA PRO A 248 13.73 -4.91 -23.41
C PRO A 248 12.71 -5.59 -22.46
N GLU A 249 12.28 -4.91 -21.40
CA GLU A 249 11.40 -5.47 -20.36
C GLU A 249 9.95 -4.98 -20.50
N PRO A 250 8.95 -5.85 -20.24
CA PRO A 250 7.58 -5.39 -20.09
C PRO A 250 7.44 -4.53 -18.84
N LEU A 251 6.63 -3.48 -18.90
CA LEU A 251 6.25 -2.70 -17.72
C LEU A 251 5.57 -3.61 -16.69
N ARG A 252 5.69 -3.26 -15.41
CA ARG A 252 5.16 -4.05 -14.28
C ARG A 252 3.75 -3.57 -13.90
N PRO A 253 2.83 -4.44 -13.45
CA PRO A 253 1.58 -3.97 -12.86
C PRO A 253 1.83 -2.99 -11.72
N VAL A 254 0.90 -2.05 -11.53
CA VAL A 254 0.99 -1.02 -10.50
C VAL A 254 -0.03 -1.31 -9.40
N LEU A 255 0.42 -1.41 -8.16
CA LEU A 255 -0.42 -1.43 -6.97
C LEU A 255 -0.47 -0.01 -6.38
N PHE A 256 -1.65 0.62 -6.42
CA PHE A 256 -1.86 1.99 -5.97
C PHE A 256 -2.58 2.00 -4.62
N TRP A 257 -1.82 2.27 -3.55
CA TRP A 257 -2.24 2.19 -2.16
C TRP A 257 -2.93 3.48 -1.69
N ILE A 258 -4.09 3.32 -1.07
CA ILE A 258 -4.83 4.38 -0.38
C ILE A 258 -4.91 4.02 1.10
N HIS A 259 -4.25 4.80 1.94
CA HIS A 259 -4.21 4.54 3.38
C HIS A 259 -5.56 4.71 4.07
N GLY A 260 -5.73 4.01 5.20
CA GLY A 260 -6.88 4.12 6.11
C GLY A 260 -6.80 5.31 7.06
N GLY A 261 -7.49 5.20 8.21
CA GLY A 261 -7.49 6.22 9.27
C GLY A 261 -8.77 7.07 9.35
N GLY A 262 -9.93 6.49 9.02
CA GLY A 262 -11.24 7.09 9.27
C GLY A 262 -11.54 8.39 8.51
N ASN A 263 -10.80 8.69 7.45
CA ASN A 263 -10.76 10.00 6.78
C ASN A 263 -10.34 11.15 7.71
N THR A 264 -9.73 10.87 8.86
CA THR A 264 -9.30 11.89 9.84
C THR A 264 -7.80 11.91 10.07
N SER A 265 -7.14 10.78 9.86
CA SER A 265 -5.71 10.57 10.04
C SER A 265 -5.16 9.55 9.04
N GLY A 266 -3.86 9.31 9.07
CA GLY A 266 -3.12 8.43 8.15
C GLY A 266 -2.20 9.21 7.21
N THR A 267 -1.24 8.50 6.63
CA THR A 267 -0.29 9.05 5.66
C THR A 267 0.17 7.98 4.68
N GLY A 268 0.47 8.33 3.44
CA GLY A 268 1.13 7.44 2.47
C GLY A 268 2.57 7.08 2.86
N ASP A 269 3.12 7.75 3.85
CA ASP A 269 4.50 7.62 4.32
C ASP A 269 4.65 6.63 5.50
N ASP A 270 3.56 5.99 5.94
CA ASP A 270 3.58 5.04 7.05
C ASP A 270 4.20 3.71 6.61
N GLU A 271 5.32 3.39 7.23
CA GLU A 271 6.16 2.25 6.90
C GLU A 271 5.52 0.87 7.17
N THR A 272 4.36 0.83 7.84
CA THR A 272 3.53 -0.38 7.91
C THR A 272 3.20 -0.91 6.51
N PHE A 273 3.17 -0.02 5.52
CA PHE A 273 2.96 -0.35 4.12
C PHE A 273 4.07 0.22 3.22
N ASP A 274 5.32 0.18 3.71
CA ASP A 274 6.48 0.37 2.84
C ASP A 274 6.41 -0.61 1.66
N GLY A 275 6.48 -0.08 0.43
CA GLY A 275 6.24 -0.86 -0.78
C GLY A 275 7.39 -1.81 -1.17
N GLY A 276 8.55 -1.72 -0.52
CA GLY A 276 9.78 -2.43 -0.90
C GLY A 276 9.62 -3.96 -0.97
N PRO A 277 9.17 -4.63 0.10
CA PRO A 277 9.05 -6.08 0.10
C PRO A 277 7.97 -6.59 -0.88
N LEU A 278 6.83 -5.89 -0.97
CA LEU A 278 5.77 -6.26 -1.92
C LEU A 278 6.21 -6.06 -3.38
N ALA A 279 6.92 -4.98 -3.70
CA ALA A 279 7.48 -4.73 -5.04
C ALA A 279 8.46 -5.84 -5.46
N THR A 280 9.39 -6.22 -4.58
CA THR A 280 10.41 -7.25 -4.87
C THR A 280 9.86 -8.66 -5.00
N ARG A 281 8.86 -9.02 -4.18
CA ARG A 281 8.20 -10.34 -4.30
C ARG A 281 7.23 -10.36 -5.47
N GLY A 282 6.44 -9.32 -5.66
CA GLY A 282 5.41 -9.26 -6.69
C GLY A 282 5.94 -9.07 -8.10
N ASP A 283 7.14 -8.49 -8.25
CA ASP A 283 7.58 -7.87 -9.51
C ASP A 283 6.54 -6.86 -10.01
N VAL A 284 6.22 -5.91 -9.12
CA VAL A 284 5.19 -4.86 -9.29
C VAL A 284 5.79 -3.51 -8.91
N VAL A 285 5.17 -2.43 -9.38
CA VAL A 285 5.41 -1.08 -8.85
C VAL A 285 4.37 -0.81 -7.77
N VAL A 286 4.81 -0.31 -6.61
CA VAL A 286 3.90 0.13 -5.54
C VAL A 286 3.93 1.65 -5.46
N VAL A 287 2.74 2.25 -5.46
CA VAL A 287 2.56 3.69 -5.28
C VAL A 287 1.74 3.92 -4.02
N THR A 288 2.24 4.73 -3.08
CA THR A 288 1.47 5.17 -1.91
C THR A 288 1.20 6.67 -2.00
N ILE A 289 0.07 7.15 -1.48
CA ILE A 289 -0.32 8.56 -1.61
C ILE A 289 -0.72 9.17 -0.28
N ASN A 290 -0.38 10.44 -0.10
CA ASN A 290 -1.13 11.32 0.79
C ASN A 290 -2.36 11.87 0.07
N HIS A 291 -3.42 12.18 0.82
CA HIS A 291 -4.61 12.88 0.32
C HIS A 291 -5.23 13.70 1.45
N ARG A 292 -5.93 14.80 1.15
CA ARG A 292 -6.51 15.63 2.23
C ARG A 292 -7.54 14.85 3.03
N LEU A 293 -7.48 15.04 4.34
CA LEU A 293 -8.32 14.40 5.35
C LEU A 293 -9.24 15.43 6.01
N ASN A 294 -10.15 14.95 6.86
CA ASN A 294 -11.01 15.72 7.75
C ASN A 294 -11.67 16.93 7.06
N ILE A 295 -11.79 18.08 7.74
CA ILE A 295 -12.35 19.29 7.16
C ILE A 295 -11.65 19.70 5.86
N PHE A 296 -10.33 19.52 5.75
CA PHE A 296 -9.56 19.94 4.58
C PHE A 296 -9.91 19.13 3.31
N GLY A 297 -10.26 17.86 3.46
CA GLY A 297 -10.57 16.95 2.36
C GLY A 297 -12.07 16.75 2.11
N PHE A 298 -12.91 16.89 3.14
CA PHE A 298 -14.28 16.39 3.11
C PHE A 298 -15.34 17.42 3.50
N LEU A 299 -14.95 18.67 3.81
CA LEU A 299 -15.94 19.73 3.99
C LEU A 299 -16.68 19.98 2.68
N GLY A 300 -17.98 19.72 2.68
CA GLY A 300 -18.87 20.23 1.65
C GLY A 300 -20.24 20.58 2.20
N LEU A 301 -20.87 21.51 1.52
CA LEU A 301 -22.11 22.16 1.88
C LEU A 301 -23.08 22.09 0.70
N ASN A 302 -24.32 22.46 0.95
CA ASN A 302 -25.37 22.56 -0.05
C ASN A 302 -25.29 23.91 -0.79
N ASP A 303 -24.12 24.19 -1.32
CA ASP A 303 -23.86 25.33 -2.20
C ASP A 303 -22.72 25.00 -3.19
N SER A 304 -22.53 25.88 -4.18
CA SER A 304 -21.52 25.69 -5.22
C SER A 304 -20.12 26.18 -4.85
N ALA A 305 -19.96 26.90 -3.75
CA ALA A 305 -18.68 27.48 -3.35
C ALA A 305 -17.84 26.48 -2.55
N ILE A 306 -18.50 25.60 -1.78
CA ILE A 306 -17.85 24.54 -0.99
C ILE A 306 -18.53 23.20 -1.30
N PRO A 307 -18.37 22.65 -2.52
CA PRO A 307 -19.07 21.42 -2.94
C PRO A 307 -18.56 20.15 -2.24
N GLY A 308 -17.33 20.17 -1.71
CA GLY A 308 -16.70 19.03 -1.05
C GLY A 308 -16.04 18.02 -2.00
N ASN A 309 -15.79 16.81 -1.48
CA ASN A 309 -15.07 15.71 -2.15
C ASN A 309 -13.63 16.05 -2.58
N TYR A 310 -12.96 17.00 -1.93
CA TYR A 310 -11.58 17.38 -2.25
C TYR A 310 -10.60 16.22 -2.08
N GLY A 311 -10.74 15.43 -1.01
CA GLY A 311 -9.92 14.24 -0.77
C GLY A 311 -10.15 13.12 -1.79
N MET A 312 -11.34 13.04 -2.39
CA MET A 312 -11.58 12.14 -3.54
C MET A 312 -10.90 12.69 -4.80
N ALA A 313 -10.98 13.99 -5.03
CA ALA A 313 -10.30 14.64 -6.15
C ALA A 313 -8.77 14.50 -6.07
N ASP A 314 -8.19 14.56 -4.86
CA ASP A 314 -6.77 14.33 -4.61
C ASP A 314 -6.33 12.93 -5.05
N LYS A 315 -7.10 11.88 -4.68
CA LYS A 315 -6.86 10.49 -5.10
C LYS A 315 -6.90 10.34 -6.62
N ILE A 316 -7.86 11.01 -7.26
CA ILE A 316 -8.02 11.01 -8.72
C ILE A 316 -6.85 11.74 -9.40
N ALA A 317 -6.38 12.87 -8.84
CA ALA A 317 -5.22 13.59 -9.36
C ALA A 317 -3.94 12.76 -9.23
N ALA A 318 -3.74 12.04 -8.12
CA ALA A 318 -2.63 11.12 -7.96
C ALA A 318 -2.70 9.94 -8.95
N LEU A 319 -3.90 9.40 -9.23
CA LEU A 319 -4.08 8.40 -10.28
C LEU A 319 -3.79 8.96 -11.68
N GLN A 320 -4.15 10.21 -11.96
CA GLN A 320 -3.80 10.89 -13.21
C GLN A 320 -2.28 11.07 -13.34
N TRP A 321 -1.58 11.40 -12.25
CA TRP A 321 -0.12 11.42 -12.22
C TRP A 321 0.45 10.03 -12.57
N VAL A 322 -0.11 8.96 -12.00
CA VAL A 322 0.29 7.58 -12.34
C VAL A 322 0.10 7.30 -13.83
N GLN A 323 -1.04 7.67 -14.41
CA GLN A 323 -1.28 7.50 -15.85
C GLN A 323 -0.26 8.26 -16.72
N ASP A 324 0.12 9.47 -16.30
CA ASP A 324 1.01 10.35 -17.06
C ASP A 324 2.50 9.96 -16.94
N HIS A 325 2.91 9.33 -15.83
CA HIS A 325 4.33 9.22 -15.46
C HIS A 325 4.82 7.80 -15.14
N ILE A 326 3.98 6.88 -14.66
CA ILE A 326 4.45 5.63 -14.03
C ILE A 326 5.24 4.71 -14.97
N ALA A 327 5.02 4.84 -16.29
CA ALA A 327 5.77 4.13 -17.32
C ALA A 327 7.28 4.38 -17.21
N ASP A 328 7.70 5.61 -16.93
CA ASP A 328 9.11 5.98 -16.79
C ASP A 328 9.72 5.47 -15.47
N PHE A 329 8.87 5.07 -14.51
CA PHE A 329 9.25 4.39 -13.26
C PHE A 329 9.11 2.85 -13.37
N GLY A 330 8.88 2.33 -14.57
CA GLY A 330 8.77 0.90 -14.87
C GLY A 330 7.39 0.27 -14.64
N GLY A 331 6.37 1.07 -14.29
CA GLY A 331 5.01 0.62 -14.09
C GLY A 331 4.14 0.72 -15.33
N ASP A 332 3.14 -0.14 -15.45
CA ASP A 332 2.22 -0.20 -16.59
C ASP A 332 0.95 0.60 -16.28
N PRO A 333 0.72 1.78 -16.90
CA PRO A 333 -0.47 2.58 -16.63
C PRO A 333 -1.78 1.88 -17.01
N GLN A 334 -1.73 0.83 -17.84
CA GLN A 334 -2.92 0.04 -18.22
C GLN A 334 -3.23 -1.08 -17.23
N ARG A 335 -2.34 -1.38 -16.28
CA ARG A 335 -2.51 -2.42 -15.25
C ARG A 335 -2.34 -1.84 -13.84
N VAL A 336 -3.07 -0.76 -13.58
CA VAL A 336 -3.17 -0.16 -12.25
C VAL A 336 -4.27 -0.86 -11.45
N THR A 337 -3.93 -1.40 -10.29
CA THR A 337 -4.87 -1.92 -9.32
C THR A 337 -4.89 -1.00 -8.10
N ILE A 338 -6.05 -0.37 -7.84
CA ILE A 338 -6.23 0.41 -6.61
C ILE A 338 -6.47 -0.54 -5.44
N PHE A 339 -5.82 -0.28 -4.32
CA PHE A 339 -6.04 -1.05 -3.10
C PHE A 339 -5.95 -0.16 -1.87
N GLY A 340 -6.67 -0.53 -0.83
CA GLY A 340 -6.71 0.26 0.39
C GLY A 340 -7.40 -0.47 1.54
N GLN A 341 -7.04 -0.08 2.74
CA GLN A 341 -7.54 -0.66 3.98
C GLN A 341 -8.39 0.34 4.78
N SER A 342 -9.45 -0.13 5.45
CA SER A 342 -10.34 0.72 6.25
C SER A 342 -10.99 1.83 5.42
N ALA A 343 -10.87 3.10 5.85
CA ALA A 343 -11.27 4.27 5.05
C ALA A 343 -10.59 4.32 3.66
N GLY A 344 -9.41 3.74 3.51
CA GLY A 344 -8.76 3.52 2.21
C GLY A 344 -9.51 2.49 1.36
N GLY A 345 -10.00 1.41 1.95
CA GLY A 345 -10.90 0.45 1.31
C GLY A 345 -12.25 1.07 0.94
N SER A 346 -12.83 1.89 1.83
CA SER A 346 -14.00 2.72 1.50
C SER A 346 -13.71 3.67 0.33
N SER A 347 -12.47 4.18 0.23
CA SER A 347 -12.06 5.04 -0.88
C SER A 347 -11.95 4.28 -2.20
N VAL A 348 -11.52 3.02 -2.17
CA VAL A 348 -11.59 2.13 -3.34
C VAL A 348 -13.03 1.96 -3.80
N VAL A 349 -13.96 1.72 -2.88
CA VAL A 349 -15.40 1.65 -3.18
C VAL A 349 -15.93 2.96 -3.77
N ASP A 350 -15.50 4.10 -3.23
CA ASP A 350 -15.87 5.42 -3.75
C ASP A 350 -15.35 5.67 -5.17
N LEU A 351 -14.11 5.26 -5.46
CA LEU A 351 -13.54 5.34 -6.81
C LEU A 351 -14.23 4.39 -7.79
N LEU A 352 -14.67 3.20 -7.35
CA LEU A 352 -15.44 2.28 -8.19
C LEU A 352 -16.79 2.88 -8.65
N LYS A 353 -17.41 3.77 -7.87
CA LYS A 353 -18.66 4.45 -8.27
C LYS A 353 -18.47 5.87 -8.82
N SER A 354 -17.23 6.37 -8.89
CA SER A 354 -16.96 7.74 -9.32
C SER A 354 -16.79 7.83 -10.84
N PRO A 355 -17.62 8.61 -11.57
CA PRO A 355 -17.42 8.79 -13.01
C PRO A 355 -16.12 9.55 -13.32
N LYS A 356 -15.55 10.28 -12.35
CA LYS A 356 -14.28 11.02 -12.51
C LYS A 356 -13.05 10.12 -12.46
N ALA A 357 -13.18 8.90 -11.95
CA ALA A 357 -12.12 7.91 -11.88
C ALA A 357 -12.12 6.94 -13.08
N ALA A 358 -13.05 7.10 -14.01
CA ALA A 358 -13.22 6.20 -15.14
C ALA A 358 -11.97 6.09 -16.00
N GLY A 359 -11.53 4.85 -16.25
CA GLY A 359 -10.36 4.55 -17.07
C GLY A 359 -9.00 4.73 -16.39
N LEU A 360 -8.95 5.08 -15.09
CA LEU A 360 -7.68 5.29 -14.37
C LEU A 360 -7.11 4.03 -13.71
N PHE A 361 -7.88 2.94 -13.66
CA PHE A 361 -7.48 1.67 -13.06
C PHE A 361 -8.16 0.48 -13.75
N HIS A 362 -7.56 -0.69 -13.58
CA HIS A 362 -7.93 -1.98 -14.19
C HIS A 362 -8.33 -3.04 -13.15
N GLY A 363 -8.04 -2.84 -11.87
CA GLY A 363 -8.44 -3.74 -10.79
C GLY A 363 -8.67 -2.98 -9.48
N ALA A 364 -9.39 -3.59 -8.54
CA ALA A 364 -9.67 -3.00 -7.24
C ALA A 364 -9.58 -4.03 -6.11
N ILE A 365 -8.98 -3.66 -4.97
CA ILE A 365 -8.91 -4.46 -3.75
C ILE A 365 -9.40 -3.60 -2.57
N SER A 366 -10.46 -4.01 -1.87
CA SER A 366 -10.98 -3.30 -0.69
C SER A 366 -10.82 -4.15 0.57
N GLU A 367 -9.87 -3.78 1.41
CA GLU A 367 -9.53 -4.49 2.65
C GLU A 367 -10.27 -3.85 3.82
N SER A 368 -11.26 -4.55 4.40
CA SER A 368 -12.01 -4.05 5.56
C SER A 368 -12.69 -2.68 5.32
N GLY A 369 -13.13 -2.41 4.08
CA GLY A 369 -13.62 -1.10 3.62
C GLY A 369 -15.13 -0.87 3.74
N GLY A 370 -15.91 -1.89 4.09
CA GLY A 370 -17.37 -1.81 4.12
C GLY A 370 -17.98 -1.49 2.74
N ALA A 371 -19.10 -0.76 2.72
CA ALA A 371 -19.72 -0.23 1.50
C ALA A 371 -19.40 1.25 1.24
N GLY A 372 -18.39 1.78 1.93
CA GLY A 372 -18.17 3.22 2.04
C GLY A 372 -19.23 3.94 2.89
N SER A 373 -19.00 5.22 3.17
CA SER A 373 -19.93 6.09 3.92
C SER A 373 -20.19 7.36 3.14
N PHE A 374 -21.46 7.80 3.10
CA PHE A 374 -21.86 8.97 2.32
C PHE A 374 -22.97 9.78 2.99
N VAL A 375 -23.11 11.03 2.55
CA VAL A 375 -24.17 11.96 2.95
C VAL A 375 -24.66 12.77 1.75
N THR A 376 -25.89 13.31 1.82
CA THR A 376 -26.33 14.33 0.86
C THR A 376 -25.76 15.71 1.24
N PRO A 377 -25.70 16.68 0.31
CA PRO A 377 -25.27 18.04 0.62
C PRO A 377 -26.08 18.71 1.74
N GLU A 378 -27.39 18.43 1.83
CA GLU A 378 -28.26 18.92 2.91
C GLU A 378 -27.85 18.36 4.27
N GLN A 379 -27.61 17.04 4.33
CA GLN A 379 -27.18 16.37 5.56
C GLN A 379 -25.79 16.86 6.00
N ALA A 380 -24.87 17.01 5.06
CA ALA A 380 -23.55 17.58 5.30
C ALA A 380 -23.65 19.00 5.87
N SER A 381 -24.47 19.87 5.25
CA SER A 381 -24.68 21.25 5.71
C SER A 381 -25.27 21.30 7.11
N ALA A 382 -26.31 20.51 7.37
CA ALA A 382 -26.95 20.44 8.68
C ALA A 382 -25.98 19.98 9.78
N LYS A 383 -24.99 19.15 9.42
CA LYS A 383 -23.95 18.66 10.32
C LYS A 383 -22.84 19.68 10.53
N TYR A 384 -22.33 20.29 9.46
CA TYR A 384 -21.09 21.08 9.51
C TYR A 384 -21.31 22.56 9.82
N LEU A 385 -22.38 23.20 9.31
CA LEU A 385 -22.63 24.63 9.51
C LEU A 385 -22.63 25.06 10.99
N PRO A 386 -23.27 24.34 11.94
CA PRO A 386 -23.27 24.75 13.34
C PRO A 386 -21.88 24.86 13.96
N ALA A 387 -20.90 24.09 13.46
CA ALA A 387 -19.52 24.15 13.93
C ALA A 387 -18.70 25.27 13.25
N LEU A 388 -19.14 25.74 12.07
CA LEU A 388 -18.49 26.81 11.31
C LEU A 388 -18.98 28.21 11.71
N GLU A 389 -20.28 28.35 12.02
CA GLU A 389 -20.94 29.63 12.35
C GLU A 389 -20.23 30.48 13.42
N PRO A 390 -19.64 29.91 14.50
CA PRO A 390 -18.91 30.68 15.49
C PRO A 390 -17.67 31.40 14.95
N PHE A 391 -17.09 30.92 13.84
CA PHE A 391 -15.89 31.47 13.22
C PHE A 391 -16.20 32.27 11.97
N CYS A 392 -17.14 31.78 11.16
CA CYS A 392 -17.53 32.37 9.88
C CYS A 392 -19.06 32.34 9.75
N ASN A 393 -19.71 33.46 10.06
CA ASN A 393 -21.16 33.62 9.94
C ASN A 393 -21.54 34.27 8.59
N SER A 394 -21.27 33.57 7.50
CA SER A 394 -21.54 33.97 6.11
C SER A 394 -21.95 32.75 5.27
N SER A 395 -22.20 32.92 3.97
CA SER A 395 -22.59 31.83 3.08
C SER A 395 -21.90 31.92 1.71
N GLY A 396 -21.87 30.81 0.96
CA GLY A 396 -21.29 30.77 -0.38
C GLY A 396 -19.83 31.24 -0.42
N ILE A 397 -19.51 32.11 -1.37
CA ILE A 397 -18.14 32.60 -1.59
C ILE A 397 -17.60 33.36 -0.37
N GLU A 398 -18.43 34.12 0.34
CA GLU A 398 -18.00 34.84 1.54
C GLU A 398 -17.64 33.90 2.69
N LEU A 399 -18.33 32.75 2.79
CA LEU A 399 -17.98 31.69 3.75
C LEU A 399 -16.66 31.04 3.36
N LEU A 400 -16.50 30.66 2.10
CA LEU A 400 -15.26 30.09 1.58
C LEU A 400 -14.06 31.00 1.89
N GLN A 401 -14.16 32.29 1.55
CA GLN A 401 -13.08 33.26 1.79
C GLN A 401 -12.77 33.43 3.28
N CYS A 402 -13.79 33.42 4.15
CA CYS A 402 -13.60 33.46 5.59
C CYS A 402 -12.83 32.22 6.08
N LEU A 403 -13.24 31.02 5.65
CA LEU A 403 -12.58 29.77 6.05
C LEU A 403 -11.15 29.64 5.52
N GLN A 404 -10.90 30.11 4.29
CA GLN A 404 -9.55 30.19 3.71
C GLN A 404 -8.63 31.14 4.50
N ALA A 405 -9.19 32.17 5.13
CA ALA A 405 -8.44 33.13 5.95
C ALA A 405 -8.19 32.65 7.38
N LEU A 406 -8.88 31.60 7.85
CA LEU A 406 -8.66 31.07 9.21
C LEU A 406 -7.29 30.40 9.34
N PRO A 407 -6.67 30.42 10.54
CA PRO A 407 -5.53 29.58 10.83
C PRO A 407 -5.88 28.09 10.64
N ALA A 408 -4.95 27.33 10.08
CA ALA A 408 -5.17 25.90 9.81
C ALA A 408 -5.50 25.12 11.09
N GLN A 409 -4.86 25.47 12.23
CA GLN A 409 -5.18 24.87 13.52
C GLN A 409 -6.64 25.10 13.94
N THR A 410 -7.21 26.27 13.65
CA THR A 410 -8.63 26.54 13.97
C THR A 410 -9.56 25.64 13.18
N LEU A 411 -9.28 25.43 11.89
CA LEU A 411 -10.03 24.50 11.05
C LEU A 411 -9.86 23.06 11.55
N LEU A 412 -8.63 22.68 11.89
CA LEU A 412 -8.33 21.39 12.45
C LEU A 412 -9.13 21.19 13.75
N ASP A 413 -9.15 22.14 14.68
CA ASP A 413 -9.95 22.03 15.92
C ASP A 413 -11.46 21.83 15.67
N ILE A 414 -12.03 22.41 14.61
CA ILE A 414 -13.43 22.18 14.19
C ILE A 414 -13.67 20.71 13.83
N THR A 415 -12.67 20.01 13.29
CA THR A 415 -12.73 18.56 12.99
C THR A 415 -13.17 17.73 14.18
N ASN A 416 -12.67 18.04 15.38
CA ASN A 416 -12.99 17.28 16.59
C ASN A 416 -14.46 17.39 17.02
N VAL A 417 -15.15 18.46 16.61
CA VAL A 417 -16.57 18.68 16.93
C VAL A 417 -17.49 17.90 15.99
N ALA A 418 -17.14 17.85 14.70
CA ALA A 418 -17.97 17.21 13.67
C ALA A 418 -17.75 15.68 13.56
N SER A 419 -16.58 15.20 13.99
CA SER A 419 -16.13 13.80 14.24
C SER A 419 -16.31 12.74 13.13
N SER A 420 -17.01 13.04 12.03
CA SER A 420 -17.15 12.11 10.91
C SER A 420 -17.18 12.84 9.57
N TRP A 421 -16.30 12.39 8.67
CA TRP A 421 -16.00 12.97 7.38
C TRP A 421 -16.21 11.92 6.29
N THR A 422 -17.17 12.18 5.42
CA THR A 422 -17.72 11.19 4.49
C THR A 422 -17.88 11.80 3.11
N THR A 423 -17.90 10.95 2.10
CA THR A 423 -18.14 11.36 0.71
C THR A 423 -19.52 12.01 0.57
N ILE A 424 -19.60 13.09 -0.20
CA ILE A 424 -20.85 13.80 -0.49
C ILE A 424 -21.39 13.31 -1.82
N ILE A 425 -22.66 12.94 -1.87
CA ILE A 425 -23.35 12.66 -3.15
C ILE A 425 -23.64 14.00 -3.83
N ASP A 426 -22.69 14.46 -4.65
CA ASP A 426 -22.70 15.77 -5.32
C ASP A 426 -23.17 15.69 -6.78
N GLY A 427 -23.36 14.47 -7.32
CA GLY A 427 -23.72 14.25 -8.72
C GLY A 427 -22.55 14.45 -9.71
N VAL A 428 -21.34 14.74 -9.22
CA VAL A 428 -20.14 15.02 -10.03
C VAL A 428 -19.04 14.01 -9.75
N TYR A 429 -18.59 13.93 -8.49
CA TYR A 429 -17.60 12.96 -8.02
C TYR A 429 -18.28 11.70 -7.48
N ALA A 430 -19.44 11.83 -6.84
CA ALA A 430 -20.26 10.69 -6.41
C ALA A 430 -21.72 10.91 -6.82
N VAL A 431 -22.21 10.02 -7.68
CA VAL A 431 -23.57 10.12 -8.24
C VAL A 431 -24.62 9.56 -7.27
N ASP A 432 -24.28 8.51 -6.53
CA ASP A 432 -25.16 7.90 -5.52
C ASP A 432 -24.33 7.04 -4.53
N SER A 433 -25.00 6.29 -3.66
CA SER A 433 -24.43 5.22 -2.85
C SER A 433 -23.83 4.09 -3.70
N ALA A 434 -22.80 3.42 -3.16
CA ALA A 434 -22.17 2.28 -3.82
C ALA A 434 -23.15 1.13 -4.05
N VAL A 435 -23.95 0.80 -3.04
CA VAL A 435 -25.00 -0.23 -3.10
C VAL A 435 -25.96 0.04 -4.26
N HIS A 436 -26.48 1.27 -4.38
CA HIS A 436 -27.41 1.60 -5.46
C HIS A 436 -26.71 1.54 -6.83
N GLN A 437 -25.55 2.18 -7.00
CA GLN A 437 -24.83 2.16 -8.29
C GLN A 437 -24.48 0.74 -8.73
N MET A 438 -24.03 -0.12 -7.82
CA MET A 438 -23.73 -1.52 -8.14
C MET A 438 -25.00 -2.30 -8.47
N SER A 439 -26.13 -2.05 -7.82
CA SER A 439 -27.41 -2.72 -8.15
C SER A 439 -27.92 -2.46 -9.57
N LEU A 440 -27.47 -1.35 -10.19
CA LEU A 440 -27.85 -0.97 -11.56
C LEU A 440 -26.99 -1.67 -12.64
N GLY A 441 -25.94 -2.38 -12.24
CA GLY A 441 -25.09 -3.19 -13.11
C GLY A 441 -23.81 -2.49 -13.58
N PRO A 442 -23.10 -3.05 -14.57
CA PRO A 442 -21.73 -2.66 -14.88
C PRO A 442 -21.59 -1.29 -15.58
N ASN A 443 -22.68 -0.70 -16.08
CA ASN A 443 -22.64 0.58 -16.79
C ASN A 443 -22.65 1.83 -15.87
N THR A 444 -22.88 1.62 -14.57
CA THR A 444 -23.00 2.68 -13.55
C THR A 444 -21.83 2.69 -12.57
N VAL A 445 -20.86 1.80 -12.77
CA VAL A 445 -19.62 1.71 -11.99
C VAL A 445 -18.43 1.58 -12.93
N ASN A 446 -17.24 1.84 -12.41
CA ASN A 446 -15.99 1.48 -13.06
C ASN A 446 -15.82 -0.04 -12.95
N SER A 447 -16.36 -0.75 -13.94
CA SER A 447 -16.45 -2.22 -13.94
C SER A 447 -15.09 -2.87 -14.23
N VAL A 448 -14.41 -3.29 -13.16
CA VAL A 448 -13.11 -3.98 -13.16
C VAL A 448 -13.18 -5.20 -12.24
N PRO A 449 -12.28 -6.20 -12.35
CA PRO A 449 -12.15 -7.23 -11.33
C PRO A 449 -12.04 -6.62 -9.94
N PHE A 450 -12.82 -7.14 -8.99
CA PHE A 450 -12.91 -6.60 -7.64
C PHE A 450 -12.66 -7.70 -6.60
N LEU A 451 -11.68 -7.47 -5.73
CA LEU A 451 -11.38 -8.31 -4.57
C LEU A 451 -11.76 -7.51 -3.31
N LEU A 452 -12.45 -8.13 -2.37
CA LEU A 452 -12.70 -7.51 -1.07
C LEU A 452 -12.74 -8.53 0.06
N GLY A 453 -12.48 -8.06 1.28
CA GLY A 453 -12.58 -8.90 2.45
C GLY A 453 -12.59 -8.10 3.74
N PHE A 454 -12.57 -8.84 4.83
CA PHE A 454 -12.72 -8.31 6.18
C PHE A 454 -12.03 -9.23 7.19
N MET A 455 -11.71 -8.65 8.34
CA MET A 455 -11.22 -9.37 9.50
C MET A 455 -12.41 -9.87 10.34
N PRO A 456 -12.33 -11.05 10.96
CA PRO A 456 -13.38 -11.57 11.82
C PRO A 456 -13.75 -10.68 13.02
N GLU A 457 -12.78 -10.01 13.65
CA GLU A 457 -12.98 -9.24 14.88
C GLU A 457 -12.50 -7.78 14.76
N GLU A 458 -12.89 -7.12 13.67
CA GLU A 458 -12.58 -5.70 13.37
C GLU A 458 -12.76 -4.75 14.57
N GLY A 459 -13.89 -4.88 15.26
CA GLY A 459 -14.27 -4.00 16.37
C GLY A 459 -13.29 -4.03 17.54
N GLN A 460 -12.45 -5.06 17.65
CA GLN A 460 -11.52 -5.21 18.77
C GLN A 460 -10.56 -4.02 18.82
N SER A 461 -9.88 -3.73 17.71
CA SER A 461 -8.93 -2.62 17.64
C SER A 461 -9.61 -1.29 17.32
N LEU A 462 -10.70 -1.30 16.53
CA LEU A 462 -11.46 -0.08 16.18
C LEU A 462 -12.18 0.59 17.35
N LEU A 463 -12.56 -0.17 18.39
CA LEU A 463 -13.12 0.40 19.61
C LEU A 463 -12.05 0.90 20.59
N GLU A 464 -10.77 0.74 20.26
CA GLU A 464 -9.62 1.09 21.08
C GLU A 464 -9.79 0.66 22.53
N THR A 465 -9.95 1.63 23.45
CA THR A 465 -10.15 1.40 24.89
C THR A 465 -11.57 1.76 25.37
N ALA A 466 -12.49 2.04 24.44
CA ALA A 466 -13.86 2.44 24.77
C ALA A 466 -14.64 1.32 25.47
N ILE A 467 -14.31 0.05 25.17
CA ILE A 467 -14.90 -1.14 25.77
C ILE A 467 -13.77 -2.01 26.33
N ALA A 468 -13.83 -2.36 27.62
CA ALA A 468 -12.81 -3.20 28.24
C ALA A 468 -13.15 -4.71 28.17
N PRO A 469 -12.16 -5.61 28.00
CA PRO A 469 -12.39 -7.07 28.04
C PRO A 469 -13.03 -7.58 29.35
N THR A 470 -12.89 -6.81 30.43
CA THR A 470 -13.46 -7.12 31.73
C THR A 470 -14.90 -6.64 31.90
N ASP A 471 -15.42 -5.83 30.98
CA ASP A 471 -16.78 -5.29 31.07
C ASP A 471 -17.83 -6.41 31.01
N LYS A 472 -18.92 -6.20 31.77
CA LYS A 472 -20.02 -7.16 31.94
C LYS A 472 -21.39 -6.56 31.63
N ASN A 473 -21.45 -5.31 31.17
CA ASN A 473 -22.71 -4.61 30.91
C ASN A 473 -22.97 -4.46 29.41
N PHE A 474 -23.53 -5.50 28.82
CA PHE A 474 -23.75 -5.56 27.37
C PHE A 474 -24.59 -4.40 26.83
N THR A 475 -25.64 -3.96 27.55
CA THR A 475 -26.45 -2.82 27.10
C THR A 475 -25.66 -1.52 27.04
N LYS A 476 -24.87 -1.23 28.08
CA LYS A 476 -24.01 -0.04 28.10
C LYS A 476 -23.00 -0.10 26.95
N ASP A 477 -22.35 -1.25 26.80
CA ASP A 477 -21.25 -1.42 25.85
C ASP A 477 -21.75 -1.33 24.41
N LEU A 478 -22.93 -1.89 24.11
CA LEU A 478 -23.59 -1.69 22.81
C LEU A 478 -23.93 -0.22 22.53
N VAL A 479 -24.44 0.52 23.52
CA VAL A 479 -24.77 1.95 23.33
C VAL A 479 -23.51 2.74 22.98
N THR A 480 -22.40 2.45 23.65
CA THR A 480 -21.10 3.05 23.35
C THR A 480 -20.61 2.65 21.96
N ALA A 481 -20.71 1.37 21.61
CA ALA A 481 -20.14 0.84 20.37
C ALA A 481 -20.93 1.20 19.11
N ILE A 482 -22.26 1.08 19.13
CA ILE A 482 -23.11 1.19 17.92
C ILE A 482 -24.26 2.20 18.06
N GLY A 483 -24.30 2.95 19.17
CA GLY A 483 -25.34 3.94 19.43
C GLY A 483 -26.65 3.33 19.93
N SER A 484 -27.49 4.16 20.56
CA SER A 484 -28.68 3.69 21.28
C SER A 484 -29.75 3.02 20.41
N ALA A 485 -29.93 3.49 19.17
CA ALA A 485 -30.93 2.95 18.26
C ALA A 485 -30.61 1.50 17.87
N LYS A 486 -29.40 1.26 17.35
CA LYS A 486 -28.94 -0.08 16.98
C LYS A 486 -28.78 -1.00 18.19
N ALA A 487 -28.29 -0.47 19.33
CA ALA A 487 -28.21 -1.23 20.58
C ALA A 487 -29.58 -1.80 20.99
N LYS A 488 -30.65 -1.01 20.86
CA LYS A 488 -32.02 -1.46 21.15
C LYS A 488 -32.47 -2.57 20.19
N ALA A 489 -32.15 -2.46 18.90
CA ALA A 489 -32.48 -3.47 17.90
C ALA A 489 -31.75 -4.80 18.20
N VAL A 490 -30.44 -4.73 18.47
CA VAL A 490 -29.61 -5.88 18.86
C VAL A 490 -30.20 -6.59 20.08
N LEU A 491 -30.46 -5.85 21.17
CA LEU A 491 -31.04 -6.43 22.39
C LEU A 491 -32.43 -7.04 22.16
N GLY A 492 -33.27 -6.39 21.34
CA GLY A 492 -34.62 -6.86 21.03
C GLY A 492 -34.67 -8.12 20.15
N SER A 493 -33.63 -8.34 19.34
CA SER A 493 -33.55 -9.49 18.41
C SER A 493 -33.27 -10.83 19.09
N GLY A 494 -32.53 -10.83 20.20
CA GLY A 494 -32.01 -12.05 20.84
C GLY A 494 -30.88 -12.77 20.09
N LEU A 495 -30.36 -12.22 18.98
CA LEU A 495 -29.34 -12.89 18.15
C LEU A 495 -27.92 -12.84 18.75
N TRP A 496 -27.64 -11.91 19.67
CA TRP A 496 -26.39 -11.83 20.44
C TRP A 496 -26.61 -12.36 21.86
N THR A 497 -26.77 -13.68 21.97
CA THR A 497 -26.97 -14.34 23.25
C THR A 497 -25.63 -14.50 23.99
N ILE A 498 -25.48 -13.81 25.12
CA ILE A 498 -24.27 -13.87 25.95
C ILE A 498 -24.11 -15.25 26.58
N SER A 499 -22.91 -15.81 26.49
CA SER A 499 -22.51 -17.08 27.09
C SER A 499 -21.09 -17.00 27.68
N GLU A 500 -20.58 -18.10 28.21
CA GLU A 500 -19.20 -18.18 28.69
C GLU A 500 -18.18 -18.00 27.54
N ASP A 501 -18.47 -18.57 26.36
CA ASP A 501 -17.60 -18.48 25.18
C ASP A 501 -17.89 -17.25 24.30
N PHE A 502 -19.10 -16.69 24.40
CA PHE A 502 -19.51 -15.45 23.73
C PHE A 502 -19.82 -14.38 24.77
N THR A 503 -18.74 -13.91 25.41
CA THR A 503 -18.81 -12.94 26.50
C THR A 503 -19.41 -11.61 26.07
N VAL A 504 -19.73 -10.75 27.04
CA VAL A 504 -20.16 -9.37 26.77
C VAL A 504 -19.20 -8.62 25.86
N TYR A 505 -17.90 -8.79 26.07
CA TYR A 505 -16.88 -8.19 25.23
C TYR A 505 -16.97 -8.72 23.79
N ASN A 506 -16.90 -10.04 23.60
CA ASN A 506 -16.95 -10.69 22.27
C ASN A 506 -18.23 -10.32 21.51
N ALA A 507 -19.37 -10.30 22.21
CA ALA A 507 -20.64 -9.92 21.63
C ALA A 507 -20.69 -8.43 21.23
N THR A 508 -20.07 -7.55 22.01
CA THR A 508 -19.99 -6.12 21.67
C THR A 508 -19.06 -5.90 20.49
N ILE A 509 -17.89 -6.54 20.47
CA ILE A 509 -16.95 -6.50 19.34
C ILE A 509 -17.63 -6.98 18.07
N ASN A 510 -18.29 -8.14 18.12
CA ASN A 510 -18.99 -8.68 16.97
C ASN A 510 -20.15 -7.77 16.52
N ALA A 511 -20.95 -7.21 17.44
CA ALA A 511 -22.01 -6.26 17.07
C ALA A 511 -21.46 -4.99 16.40
N TYR A 512 -20.29 -4.51 16.83
CA TYR A 512 -19.60 -3.38 16.19
C TYR A 512 -19.13 -3.74 14.79
N THR A 513 -18.40 -4.86 14.66
CA THR A 513 -17.91 -5.39 13.38
C THR A 513 -19.06 -5.54 12.38
N ASP A 514 -20.15 -6.17 12.81
CA ASP A 514 -21.33 -6.40 11.97
C ASP A 514 -21.97 -5.07 11.55
N SER A 515 -22.14 -4.14 12.49
CA SER A 515 -22.80 -2.84 12.25
C SER A 515 -22.07 -1.91 11.30
N HIS A 516 -20.73 -1.88 11.35
CA HIS A 516 -19.93 -0.87 10.66
C HIS A 516 -19.22 -1.39 9.41
N LEU A 517 -18.89 -2.68 9.36
CA LEU A 517 -18.09 -3.23 8.26
C LEU A 517 -18.81 -4.38 7.55
N THR A 518 -19.12 -5.46 8.26
CA THR A 518 -19.66 -6.68 7.63
C THR A 518 -20.97 -6.43 6.92
N CYS A 519 -22.01 -5.95 7.62
CA CYS A 519 -23.35 -5.85 7.02
C CYS A 519 -23.45 -4.84 5.87
N PRO A 520 -22.81 -3.66 5.94
CA PRO A 520 -22.69 -2.80 4.77
C PRO A 520 -22.01 -3.51 3.60
N ALA A 521 -20.86 -4.17 3.83
CA ALA A 521 -20.17 -4.91 2.78
C ALA A 521 -21.03 -6.03 2.17
N GLU A 522 -21.76 -6.79 2.99
CA GLU A 522 -22.63 -7.85 2.49
C GLU A 522 -23.75 -7.34 1.59
N THR A 523 -24.33 -6.19 1.96
CA THR A 523 -25.37 -5.53 1.15
C THR A 523 -24.80 -5.10 -0.20
N MET A 524 -23.58 -4.58 -0.21
CA MET A 524 -22.86 -4.19 -1.42
C MET A 524 -22.50 -5.41 -2.29
N ILE A 525 -21.95 -6.47 -1.69
CA ILE A 525 -21.59 -7.72 -2.38
C ILE A 525 -22.83 -8.34 -3.04
N SER A 526 -23.94 -8.44 -2.30
CA SER A 526 -25.19 -8.99 -2.81
C SER A 526 -25.74 -8.17 -3.98
N SER A 527 -25.63 -6.84 -3.91
CA SER A 527 -26.06 -5.93 -4.98
C SER A 527 -25.17 -6.05 -6.22
N ALA A 528 -23.84 -6.12 -6.04
CA ALA A 528 -22.87 -6.20 -7.13
C ALA A 528 -22.93 -7.55 -7.87
N SER A 529 -22.96 -8.66 -7.11
CA SER A 529 -23.10 -10.01 -7.68
C SER A 529 -24.46 -10.23 -8.35
N GLY A 530 -25.55 -9.74 -7.75
CA GLY A 530 -26.89 -9.86 -8.31
C GLY A 530 -27.10 -9.15 -9.65
N SER A 531 -26.31 -8.12 -9.93
CA SER A 531 -26.40 -7.31 -11.15
C SER A 531 -25.24 -7.56 -12.14
N ASN A 532 -24.26 -8.40 -11.78
CA ASN A 532 -22.98 -8.54 -12.47
C ASN A 532 -22.28 -7.18 -12.67
N ALA A 533 -22.21 -6.36 -11.61
CA ALA A 533 -21.58 -5.04 -11.65
C ALA A 533 -20.08 -5.11 -12.04
N PHE A 534 -19.43 -6.23 -11.75
CA PHE A 534 -18.01 -6.47 -12.00
C PHE A 534 -17.82 -7.73 -12.86
N PRO A 535 -16.78 -7.77 -13.71
CA PRO A 535 -16.46 -8.94 -14.54
C PRO A 535 -15.96 -10.14 -13.71
N ALA A 536 -15.42 -9.89 -12.51
CA ALA A 536 -15.05 -10.91 -11.54
C ALA A 536 -15.14 -10.31 -10.12
N LEU A 537 -15.63 -11.09 -9.16
CA LEU A 537 -15.73 -10.70 -7.76
C LEU A 537 -15.10 -11.76 -6.87
N TYR A 538 -14.16 -11.38 -5.99
CA TYR A 538 -13.53 -12.30 -5.04
C TYR A 538 -13.73 -11.81 -3.62
N VAL A 539 -14.26 -12.66 -2.75
CA VAL A 539 -14.51 -12.33 -1.35
C VAL A 539 -13.61 -13.16 -0.45
N TYR A 540 -13.00 -12.56 0.58
CA TYR A 540 -12.27 -13.28 1.61
C TYR A 540 -12.62 -12.90 3.04
N THR A 541 -12.18 -13.77 3.95
CA THR A 541 -12.03 -13.48 5.37
C THR A 541 -10.66 -13.96 5.81
N MET A 542 -9.91 -13.10 6.48
CA MET A 542 -8.55 -13.43 6.93
C MET A 542 -8.60 -14.00 8.35
N GLN A 543 -8.33 -15.30 8.49
CA GLN A 543 -8.34 -16.02 9.77
C GLN A 543 -6.97 -16.08 10.43
N HIS A 544 -5.91 -15.81 9.66
CA HIS A 544 -4.57 -15.67 10.17
C HIS A 544 -4.12 -14.21 10.06
N ALA A 545 -3.84 -13.58 11.19
CA ALA A 545 -3.51 -12.15 11.26
C ALA A 545 -2.31 -11.90 12.16
N TYR A 546 -1.72 -10.73 12.02
CA TYR A 546 -0.68 -10.23 12.92
C TYR A 546 -1.05 -8.79 13.28
N GLY A 547 -1.55 -8.60 14.51
CA GLY A 547 -1.92 -7.27 15.00
C GLY A 547 -0.77 -6.27 14.92
N LEU A 548 -1.08 -5.06 14.45
CA LEU A 548 -0.12 -3.97 14.39
C LEU A 548 0.29 -3.61 15.83
N SER A 549 1.60 -3.54 16.07
CA SER A 549 2.17 -3.38 17.42
C SER A 549 1.73 -2.09 18.12
N TYR A 550 1.34 -1.08 17.35
CA TYR A 550 0.84 0.20 17.82
C TYR A 550 -0.69 0.35 17.77
N PHE A 551 -1.41 -0.65 17.25
CA PHE A 551 -2.87 -0.68 17.13
C PHE A 551 -3.47 -1.96 17.75
N ASP A 552 -2.90 -2.38 18.89
CA ASP A 552 -3.38 -3.49 19.72
C ASP A 552 -3.52 -3.04 21.20
N PRO A 553 -4.61 -2.35 21.55
CA PRO A 553 -4.75 -1.66 22.84
C PRO A 553 -4.73 -2.61 24.06
N TYR A 554 -5.05 -3.87 23.86
CA TYR A 554 -5.14 -4.87 24.93
C TYR A 554 -4.14 -6.04 24.77
N GLY A 555 -3.30 -6.04 23.73
CA GLY A 555 -2.38 -7.14 23.45
C GLY A 555 -3.10 -8.44 23.09
N LEU A 556 -4.23 -8.35 22.39
CA LEU A 556 -5.11 -9.48 22.06
C LEU A 556 -5.15 -9.79 20.55
N CYS A 557 -4.50 -8.98 19.72
CA CYS A 557 -4.50 -9.12 18.26
C CYS A 557 -3.33 -9.96 17.72
N THR A 558 -2.47 -10.44 18.61
CA THR A 558 -1.34 -11.31 18.28
C THR A 558 -1.07 -12.29 19.43
N PHE A 559 -0.38 -13.39 19.13
CA PHE A 559 0.04 -14.37 20.13
C PHE A 559 1.57 -14.42 20.26
N PRO A 560 2.12 -14.84 21.41
CA PRO A 560 3.57 -14.88 21.61
C PRO A 560 4.28 -15.94 20.76
N THR A 561 5.55 -15.71 20.44
CA THR A 561 6.42 -16.66 19.71
C THR A 561 6.40 -18.05 20.34
N GLY A 562 6.12 -19.06 19.51
CA GLY A 562 6.06 -20.47 19.90
C GLY A 562 4.89 -20.84 20.81
N GLN A 563 3.98 -19.91 21.14
CA GLN A 563 2.84 -20.13 22.02
C GLN A 563 1.53 -19.88 21.27
N ILE A 564 1.19 -20.82 20.39
CA ILE A 564 -0.07 -20.77 19.64
C ILE A 564 -1.23 -20.81 20.64
N GLN A 565 -2.03 -19.74 20.64
CA GLN A 565 -3.22 -19.59 21.47
C GLN A 565 -4.29 -18.82 20.69
N PRO A 566 -5.58 -18.95 21.05
CA PRO A 566 -6.63 -18.13 20.46
C PRO A 566 -6.34 -16.64 20.64
N TYR A 567 -6.57 -15.88 19.57
CA TYR A 567 -6.37 -14.43 19.52
C TYR A 567 -7.39 -13.81 18.56
N TYR A 568 -7.52 -12.49 18.61
CA TYR A 568 -8.44 -11.75 17.75
C TYR A 568 -7.75 -11.43 16.42
N ARG A 569 -8.45 -11.66 15.32
CA ARG A 569 -8.07 -11.19 13.99
C ARG A 569 -8.64 -9.79 13.84
N CYS A 570 -7.88 -8.82 14.34
CA CYS A 570 -8.27 -7.43 14.49
C CYS A 570 -8.17 -6.65 13.17
N HIS A 571 -8.81 -5.48 13.14
CA HIS A 571 -8.73 -4.55 12.02
C HIS A 571 -7.29 -4.19 11.68
N SER A 572 -6.98 -4.16 10.38
CA SER A 572 -5.64 -3.92 9.83
C SER A 572 -4.60 -4.99 10.16
N GLY A 573 -4.99 -6.12 10.75
CA GLY A 573 -4.10 -7.23 11.08
C GLY A 573 -3.61 -8.03 9.86
N ASP A 574 -4.01 -7.63 8.66
CA ASP A 574 -3.59 -8.13 7.36
C ASP A 574 -2.44 -7.32 6.72
N LEU A 575 -2.19 -6.08 7.18
CA LEU A 575 -1.23 -5.18 6.53
C LEU A 575 0.19 -5.71 6.52
N TYR A 576 0.69 -6.27 7.63
CA TYR A 576 2.03 -6.85 7.65
C TYR A 576 2.17 -8.01 6.67
N GLN A 577 1.13 -8.82 6.48
CA GLN A 577 1.12 -9.94 5.53
C GLN A 577 1.13 -9.45 4.09
N VAL A 578 0.31 -8.43 3.78
CA VAL A 578 0.22 -7.85 2.44
C VAL A 578 1.54 -7.16 2.06
N PHE A 579 2.13 -6.39 2.97
CA PHE A 579 3.31 -5.59 2.66
C PHE A 579 4.64 -6.26 2.99
N GLY A 580 4.69 -7.23 3.89
CA GLY A 580 5.92 -7.92 4.29
C GLY A 580 6.84 -7.08 5.18
N THR A 581 6.30 -6.12 5.91
CA THR A 581 7.02 -5.04 6.61
C THR A 581 7.33 -5.31 8.08
N TYR A 582 7.12 -6.55 8.54
CA TYR A 582 7.37 -7.00 9.93
C TYR A 582 8.70 -6.53 10.53
N TYR A 583 9.78 -6.59 9.73
CA TYR A 583 11.13 -6.28 10.16
C TYR A 583 11.35 -4.80 10.47
N LEU A 584 10.58 -3.89 9.87
CA LEU A 584 10.66 -2.45 10.16
C LEU A 584 10.21 -2.12 11.59
N PHE A 585 9.44 -3.04 12.20
CA PHE A 585 8.83 -2.91 13.52
C PHE A 585 9.36 -3.95 14.52
N ASP A 586 10.51 -4.57 14.23
CA ASP A 586 11.12 -5.64 15.04
C ASP A 586 10.13 -6.77 15.39
N GLN A 587 9.18 -7.07 14.51
CA GLN A 587 8.20 -8.13 14.75
C GLN A 587 8.83 -9.50 14.49
N PRO A 588 8.86 -10.41 15.48
CA PRO A 588 9.45 -11.72 15.32
C PRO A 588 8.57 -12.63 14.46
N ILE A 589 9.17 -13.64 13.84
CA ILE A 589 8.42 -14.80 13.37
C ILE A 589 7.82 -15.50 14.60
N ARG A 590 6.49 -15.54 14.73
CA ARG A 590 5.84 -16.18 15.91
C ARG A 590 5.91 -17.69 15.76
N ILE A 591 5.64 -18.16 14.55
CA ILE A 591 5.74 -19.56 14.12
C ILE A 591 6.21 -19.61 12.65
N PRO A 592 6.88 -20.69 12.21
CA PRO A 592 7.37 -20.81 10.84
C PRO A 592 6.28 -20.63 9.76
N GLN A 593 5.03 -20.95 10.09
CA GLN A 593 3.87 -20.78 9.22
C GLN A 593 3.61 -19.32 8.84
N ASP A 594 4.00 -18.34 9.68
CA ASP A 594 3.80 -16.92 9.36
C ASP A 594 4.55 -16.53 8.07
N VAL A 595 5.74 -17.09 7.85
CA VAL A 595 6.54 -16.86 6.62
C VAL A 595 5.83 -17.42 5.40
N PHE A 596 5.33 -18.66 5.50
CA PHE A 596 4.61 -19.30 4.39
C PHE A 596 3.29 -18.61 4.08
N TYR A 597 2.60 -18.14 5.12
CA TYR A 597 1.35 -17.39 4.96
C TYR A 597 1.58 -16.01 4.34
N THR A 598 2.61 -15.29 4.77
CA THR A 598 3.02 -14.00 4.17
C THR A 598 3.37 -14.17 2.70
N ALA A 599 4.20 -15.17 2.38
CA ALA A 599 4.54 -15.54 1.01
C ALA A 599 3.29 -15.78 0.14
N LEU A 600 2.34 -16.57 0.65
CA LEU A 600 1.08 -16.86 -0.02
C LEU A 600 0.26 -15.59 -0.25
N VAL A 601 0.02 -14.77 0.78
CA VAL A 601 -0.79 -13.55 0.70
C VAL A 601 -0.22 -12.59 -0.35
N GLN A 602 1.08 -12.32 -0.32
CA GLN A 602 1.72 -11.44 -1.31
C GLN A 602 1.61 -12.00 -2.74
N ASP A 603 1.70 -13.32 -2.92
CA ASP A 603 1.56 -13.95 -4.22
C ASP A 603 0.11 -13.87 -4.75
N LEU A 604 -0.89 -14.01 -3.87
CA LEU A 604 -2.31 -13.87 -4.21
C LEU A 604 -2.65 -12.43 -4.63
N TRP A 605 -2.21 -11.44 -3.85
CA TRP A 605 -2.45 -10.02 -4.13
C TRP A 605 -1.78 -9.59 -5.44
N THR A 606 -0.54 -10.01 -5.65
CA THR A 606 0.20 -9.64 -6.87
C THR A 606 -0.27 -10.42 -8.09
N ALA A 607 -0.82 -11.63 -7.93
CA ALA A 607 -1.51 -12.35 -9.01
C ALA A 607 -2.77 -11.61 -9.46
N PHE A 608 -3.54 -11.11 -8.50
CA PHE A 608 -4.70 -10.26 -8.79
C PHE A 608 -4.29 -8.99 -9.52
N ALA A 609 -3.24 -8.30 -9.07
CA ALA A 609 -2.72 -7.12 -9.75
C ALA A 609 -2.27 -7.40 -11.20
N ARG A 610 -1.72 -8.59 -11.46
CA ARG A 610 -1.28 -9.01 -12.80
C ARG A 610 -2.43 -9.36 -13.74
N THR A 611 -3.49 -10.00 -13.24
CA THR A 611 -4.45 -10.74 -14.08
C THR A 611 -5.92 -10.49 -13.77
N GLY A 612 -6.23 -9.78 -12.69
CA GLY A 612 -7.59 -9.68 -12.13
C GLY A 612 -8.07 -10.96 -11.42
N ASN A 613 -7.21 -11.97 -11.28
CA ASN A 613 -7.51 -13.24 -10.63
C ASN A 613 -6.47 -13.49 -9.51
N PRO A 614 -6.89 -13.75 -8.24
CA PRO A 614 -5.97 -13.92 -7.14
C PRO A 614 -5.22 -15.27 -7.17
N ASN A 615 -5.55 -16.19 -8.09
CA ASN A 615 -4.87 -17.49 -8.19
C ASN A 615 -3.57 -17.34 -9.02
N PRO A 616 -2.37 -17.43 -8.41
CA PRO A 616 -1.11 -17.30 -9.13
C PRO A 616 -0.86 -18.46 -10.10
N ASP A 617 -0.26 -18.17 -11.24
CA ASP A 617 0.17 -19.19 -12.19
C ASP A 617 1.30 -20.04 -11.59
N GLN A 618 1.07 -21.36 -11.47
CA GLN A 618 2.03 -22.27 -10.86
C GLN A 618 3.31 -22.46 -11.68
N VAL A 619 3.27 -22.25 -13.00
CA VAL A 619 4.45 -22.26 -13.86
C VAL A 619 5.29 -21.01 -13.61
N ASP A 620 4.65 -19.85 -13.42
CA ASP A 620 5.35 -18.61 -13.07
C ASP A 620 5.98 -18.69 -11.68
N LEU A 621 5.28 -19.23 -10.68
CA LEU A 621 5.87 -19.46 -9.35
C LEU A 621 7.08 -20.40 -9.44
N ALA A 622 6.98 -21.51 -10.19
CA ALA A 622 8.10 -22.43 -10.38
C ALA A 622 9.30 -21.77 -11.08
N ALA A 623 9.06 -20.89 -12.05
CA ALA A 623 10.10 -20.17 -12.77
C ALA A 623 10.82 -19.12 -11.91
N ARG A 624 10.16 -18.61 -10.85
CA ARG A 624 10.75 -17.67 -9.88
C ARG A 624 11.64 -18.34 -8.84
N GLY A 625 11.67 -19.67 -8.79
CA GLY A 625 12.64 -20.43 -8.03
C GLY A 625 12.26 -20.69 -6.56
N PRO A 626 13.23 -21.11 -5.73
CA PRO A 626 13.01 -21.61 -4.37
C PRO A 626 12.25 -20.66 -3.44
N ALA A 627 12.39 -19.34 -3.60
CA ALA A 627 11.69 -18.34 -2.80
C ALA A 627 10.14 -18.38 -2.90
N TYR A 628 9.61 -19.06 -3.93
CA TYR A 628 8.17 -19.23 -4.17
C TYR A 628 7.73 -20.69 -4.00
N GLU A 629 8.64 -21.60 -3.63
CA GLU A 629 8.34 -23.02 -3.47
C GLU A 629 7.32 -23.26 -2.34
N SER A 630 7.32 -22.45 -1.29
CA SER A 630 6.32 -22.51 -0.21
C SER A 630 4.91 -22.36 -0.77
N THR A 631 4.63 -21.26 -1.47
CA THR A 631 3.34 -21.02 -2.14
C THR A 631 3.01 -22.13 -3.13
N LEU A 632 3.96 -22.51 -3.98
CA LEU A 632 3.76 -23.55 -4.98
C LEU A 632 3.40 -24.91 -4.35
N GLN A 633 4.07 -25.27 -3.25
CA GLN A 633 3.79 -26.48 -2.51
C GLN A 633 2.39 -26.43 -1.88
N ILE A 634 2.01 -25.29 -1.28
CA ILE A 634 0.65 -25.08 -0.73
C ILE A 634 -0.40 -25.35 -1.80
N LEU A 635 -0.29 -24.70 -2.96
CA LEU A 635 -1.26 -24.84 -4.06
C LEU A 635 -1.29 -26.26 -4.65
N ARG A 636 -0.13 -26.90 -4.81
CA ARG A 636 -0.06 -28.28 -5.33
C ARG A 636 -0.60 -29.33 -4.36
N GLN A 637 -0.36 -29.17 -3.06
CA GLN A 637 -0.77 -30.16 -2.06
C GLN A 637 -2.26 -30.04 -1.72
N THR A 638 -2.75 -28.81 -1.63
CA THR A 638 -4.16 -28.56 -1.28
C THR A 638 -5.09 -28.63 -2.49
N GLN A 639 -4.56 -28.40 -3.71
CA GLN A 639 -5.37 -28.13 -4.90
C GLN A 639 -6.40 -27.01 -4.66
N TRP A 640 -6.11 -26.12 -3.71
CA TRP A 640 -6.99 -25.02 -3.34
C TRP A 640 -7.00 -23.98 -4.46
N VAL A 641 -8.21 -23.48 -4.76
CA VAL A 641 -8.46 -22.43 -5.72
C VAL A 641 -9.36 -21.41 -5.06
N TRP A 642 -9.01 -20.14 -5.15
CA TRP A 642 -9.86 -19.05 -4.74
C TRP A 642 -10.98 -18.89 -5.78
N GLU A 643 -12.15 -19.44 -5.45
CA GLU A 643 -13.34 -19.39 -6.30
C GLU A 643 -13.87 -17.94 -6.43
N GLU A 644 -14.36 -17.61 -7.62
CA GLU A 644 -15.10 -16.36 -7.83
C GLU A 644 -16.40 -16.40 -7.03
N TYR A 645 -16.73 -15.29 -6.38
CA TYR A 645 -17.95 -15.13 -5.63
C TYR A 645 -19.11 -14.82 -6.59
N ASP A 646 -20.16 -15.63 -6.53
CA ASP A 646 -21.41 -15.39 -7.25
C ASP A 646 -22.64 -15.55 -6.32
N ASN A 647 -23.81 -15.08 -6.77
CA ASN A 647 -25.04 -15.10 -5.98
C ASN A 647 -25.73 -16.47 -5.88
N VAL A 648 -25.19 -17.51 -6.53
CA VAL A 648 -25.68 -18.90 -6.51
C VAL A 648 -24.87 -19.73 -5.52
N THR A 649 -23.55 -19.73 -5.65
CA THR A 649 -22.62 -20.52 -4.85
C THR A 649 -22.19 -19.79 -3.58
N MET A 650 -22.13 -18.46 -3.63
CA MET A 650 -21.68 -17.58 -2.53
C MET A 650 -20.38 -18.04 -1.88
N ARG A 651 -19.44 -18.55 -2.69
CA ARG A 651 -18.16 -19.10 -2.24
C ARG A 651 -17.20 -17.97 -1.91
N ARG A 652 -16.66 -17.96 -0.69
CA ARG A 652 -15.62 -17.00 -0.25
C ARG A 652 -14.41 -17.72 0.31
N ALA A 653 -13.23 -17.13 0.12
CA ALA A 653 -12.00 -17.65 0.70
C ALA A 653 -11.93 -17.41 2.21
N SER A 654 -11.53 -18.43 2.96
CA SER A 654 -11.06 -18.29 4.33
C SER A 654 -9.54 -18.45 4.29
N LEU A 655 -8.84 -17.32 4.39
CA LEU A 655 -7.38 -17.26 4.30
C LEU A 655 -6.77 -17.58 5.66
N ASP A 656 -6.19 -18.76 5.76
CA ASP A 656 -5.40 -19.27 6.88
C ASP A 656 -4.36 -20.24 6.32
N TYR A 657 -3.24 -20.44 7.02
CA TYR A 657 -2.32 -21.51 6.69
C TYR A 657 -1.90 -22.24 7.97
N PRO A 658 -2.03 -23.59 8.03
CA PRO A 658 -2.30 -24.52 6.93
C PRO A 658 -3.77 -24.72 6.53
N ASP A 659 -4.72 -24.08 7.21
CA ASP A 659 -6.15 -24.39 7.12
C ASP A 659 -6.91 -23.57 6.03
N LEU A 660 -6.29 -23.40 4.86
CA LEU A 660 -6.94 -22.77 3.70
C LEU A 660 -8.25 -23.49 3.37
N SER A 661 -9.33 -22.73 3.25
CA SER A 661 -10.65 -23.30 2.97
C SER A 661 -11.54 -22.33 2.19
N ILE A 662 -12.63 -22.87 1.66
CA ILE A 662 -13.70 -22.10 1.02
C ILE A 662 -14.95 -22.24 1.89
N LEU A 663 -15.51 -21.10 2.28
CA LEU A 663 -16.75 -21.02 3.05
C LEU A 663 -17.93 -20.72 2.11
N GLU A 664 -19.10 -21.26 2.45
CA GLU A 664 -20.36 -20.93 1.78
C GLU A 664 -21.03 -19.75 2.49
N GLY A 665 -21.55 -18.81 1.70
CA GLY A 665 -22.25 -17.63 2.21
C GLY A 665 -21.32 -16.53 2.71
N LEU A 666 -21.90 -15.36 2.96
CA LEU A 666 -21.24 -14.25 3.63
C LEU A 666 -21.27 -14.47 5.16
N PRO A 667 -20.39 -13.81 5.95
CA PRO A 667 -20.30 -13.99 7.41
C PRO A 667 -21.61 -14.12 8.16
N ASP A 668 -22.61 -13.34 7.79
CA ASP A 668 -23.85 -13.20 8.55
C ASP A 668 -25.09 -13.78 7.85
N ALA A 669 -24.93 -14.33 6.64
CA ALA A 669 -26.03 -14.84 5.83
C ALA A 669 -26.86 -15.94 6.54
N ALA A 670 -26.30 -16.64 7.53
CA ALA A 670 -26.93 -17.77 8.22
C ALA A 670 -27.70 -17.41 9.51
N ASN A 671 -27.46 -16.24 10.09
CA ASN A 671 -27.86 -15.87 11.45
C ASN A 671 -28.72 -14.59 11.50
N GLY A 672 -28.82 -13.84 10.40
CA GLY A 672 -29.82 -12.78 10.22
C GLY A 672 -29.57 -11.50 11.03
N ARG A 673 -28.34 -11.27 11.47
CA ARG A 673 -27.95 -10.09 12.27
C ARG A 673 -27.94 -8.82 11.43
N CYS A 674 -27.55 -8.90 10.16
CA CYS A 674 -27.57 -7.77 9.25
C CYS A 674 -28.98 -7.25 9.05
N ALA A 675 -29.98 -8.14 8.97
CA ALA A 675 -31.38 -7.72 8.91
C ALA A 675 -31.85 -6.95 10.17
N VAL A 676 -31.19 -7.12 11.32
CA VAL A 676 -31.46 -6.34 12.54
C VAL A 676 -30.73 -5.00 12.52
N LEU A 677 -29.53 -4.96 11.96
CA LEU A 677 -28.66 -3.78 11.96
C LEU A 677 -28.94 -2.81 10.79
N THR A 678 -29.66 -3.26 9.76
CA THR A 678 -30.08 -2.46 8.59
C THR A 678 -31.51 -1.94 8.70
N GLN A 679 -32.23 -2.24 9.79
CA GLN A 679 -33.54 -1.64 10.14
C GLN A 679 -33.35 -0.28 10.83
#